data_AF-A0A1W2BRB2-F1
#
_entry.id   AF-A0A1W2BRB2-F1
#
_cell.length_a   1.000
_cell.length_b   1.000
_cell.length_c   1.000
_cell.angle_alpha   90.00
_cell.angle_beta   90.00
_cell.angle_gamma   90.00
#
_symmetry.space_group_name_H-M   'P 1'
#
loop_
_entity.id
_entity.type
_entity.pdbx_description
1 polymer ?
#
loop_
_entity_poly.entity_id
_entity_poly.type
_entity_poly.pdbx_seq_one_letter_code
_entity_poly.pdbx_strand_id
1 'polypeptide(L)'
;MLRPDPLKDSTALTHCSQRRRPINSFIRTNFDLCTGCNICQLACSMRWHGGYNTRRSRLRIENKKENLYHKPVICNQCANAYCMNVCPANAYSRNDEGVVLIDENRCVGCGLCVQFCPEGMVKLDPETKKAVKCDTCMGDPLCVSACPTGALEWINKDKNKNKALCENPGKTEKFSSFTADKSGCDTGPARGSYMNKFLLVDLTTLTSRQIPLSPKMKQQYIGGKGFGARLLYDLLAPGTDPLGPDNVLMVMTGPLTGTMAPAMRGCIVTKSPLTHTFLDSYFGGHFAPEIKYAGYDGIIIQGKSDKPVYLWIDDDTVEIRDALHLRGKDTLTVNHSIKKELGDTSVRVASIGPAGENLVNYALIGCEYNRQAGRGGAGAVMGSKNLKAIAVRGSQIVGLNNPAAFIKACAKAQTELDASADIDAMKAGGTAGAVDYANETGLLPHKNYMGGTFEKSNKLSDIGQARHLWLGSSACMGCPIRCSKMGAVRTGKYKGIITDMLEYESAALMGANLDISDVRAVAHLVKLCDLLGIDSMSTGAVIGFAMELGEKGVLNSPEGVELKFGNIQAAEYLIKTIANQDSDLGKTLSLGVKKAAAIIGKDSKDIAVHVKGMEAPAWGPRGASGMGLAIMTADRGACHQRAFPIAYEVGGVEWKKKQMGPLDIVGKAELVYSLQNYSAGLDTLVKCDFGSFGISKETYGLLLEAATGQRVKKTLFDETGEKIWNLTRLFNLREGLDPGQDRLPRRFVAEALPDGPHKGHRISREDMDYMKQDYYSQRGWSKKGIPMESTLKRLGVEHNEPYIE
;
A
#
# COMPACT_ATOMS: atom_id res chain seq x y z
N MET A 1 -27.35 -37.97 -15.09
CA MET A 1 -27.72 -38.34 -13.71
C MET A 1 -27.41 -37.17 -12.80
N LEU A 2 -28.46 -36.48 -12.35
CA LEU A 2 -28.39 -35.24 -11.55
C LEU A 2 -28.11 -35.60 -10.08
N ARG A 3 -27.13 -34.92 -9.46
CA ARG A 3 -26.85 -35.02 -8.02
C ARG A 3 -27.99 -34.33 -7.23
N PRO A 4 -28.49 -34.92 -6.13
CA PRO A 4 -29.45 -34.23 -5.27
C PRO A 4 -28.76 -33.15 -4.41
N ASP A 5 -29.50 -32.07 -4.21
CA ASP A 5 -29.20 -30.91 -3.36
C ASP A 5 -29.26 -31.31 -1.87
N PRO A 6 -28.16 -31.18 -1.10
CA PRO A 6 -28.11 -31.63 0.30
C PRO A 6 -28.79 -30.69 1.29
N LEU A 7 -29.53 -29.67 0.84
CA LEU A 7 -30.15 -28.66 1.72
C LEU A 7 -31.63 -28.90 2.08
N LYS A 8 -32.21 -30.07 1.82
CA LYS A 8 -33.65 -30.33 2.07
C LYS A 8 -34.03 -31.17 3.30
N ASP A 9 -33.08 -31.75 4.04
CA ASP A 9 -33.41 -32.44 5.31
C ASP A 9 -33.11 -31.55 6.52
N SER A 10 -34.09 -30.74 6.90
CA SER A 10 -34.06 -29.87 8.09
C SER A 10 -34.23 -30.62 9.42
N THR A 11 -34.13 -31.95 9.42
CA THR A 11 -34.27 -32.80 10.62
C THR A 11 -32.94 -33.41 11.10
N ALA A 12 -31.83 -33.23 10.37
CA ALA A 12 -30.49 -33.71 10.78
C ALA A 12 -29.65 -32.67 11.58
N LEU A 13 -30.14 -31.44 11.75
CA LEU A 13 -29.42 -30.35 12.43
C LEU A 13 -29.59 -30.33 13.97
N THR A 14 -30.38 -31.26 14.54
CA THR A 14 -30.70 -31.32 15.98
C THR A 14 -29.73 -32.16 16.82
N HIS A 15 -28.65 -32.72 16.25
CA HIS A 15 -27.58 -33.36 17.03
C HIS A 15 -26.36 -32.46 17.32
N CYS A 16 -26.46 -31.15 17.08
CA CYS A 16 -25.42 -30.18 17.46
C CYS A 16 -25.49 -29.75 18.95
N SER A 17 -26.02 -30.61 19.84
CA SER A 17 -26.02 -30.38 21.30
C SER A 17 -24.75 -30.87 22.01
N GLN A 18 -23.81 -31.50 21.27
CA GLN A 18 -22.53 -32.00 21.82
C GLN A 18 -21.37 -30.98 21.77
N ARG A 19 -21.64 -29.67 21.89
CA ARG A 19 -20.60 -28.61 22.00
C ARG A 19 -19.94 -28.55 23.39
N ARG A 20 -19.74 -29.67 24.08
CA ARG A 20 -18.83 -29.68 25.24
C ARG A 20 -17.41 -29.78 24.72
N ARG A 21 -16.63 -28.69 24.83
CA ARG A 21 -15.18 -28.75 24.62
C ARG A 21 -14.58 -29.62 25.74
N PRO A 22 -13.93 -30.76 25.43
CA PRO A 22 -13.35 -31.64 26.45
C PRO A 22 -12.05 -31.05 27.02
N ILE A 23 -11.61 -29.90 26.50
CA ILE A 23 -10.37 -29.23 26.87
C ILE A 23 -10.57 -28.19 27.96
N ASN A 24 -9.59 -28.11 28.85
CA ASN A 24 -9.53 -27.11 29.92
C ASN A 24 -9.03 -25.77 29.40
N SER A 25 -8.23 -25.75 28.32
CA SER A 25 -7.72 -24.50 27.75
C SER A 25 -7.91 -24.41 26.23
N PHE A 26 -8.35 -23.25 25.73
CA PHE A 26 -8.60 -23.01 24.31
C PHE A 26 -8.40 -21.55 23.89
N ILE A 27 -8.23 -21.32 22.59
CA ILE A 27 -8.23 -19.98 22.01
C ILE A 27 -9.66 -19.57 21.65
N ARG A 28 -10.15 -18.49 22.26
CA ARG A 28 -11.39 -17.81 21.89
C ARG A 28 -11.09 -16.79 20.79
N THR A 29 -11.95 -16.73 19.78
CA THR A 29 -11.83 -15.77 18.67
C THR A 29 -12.96 -14.74 18.73
N ASN A 30 -12.64 -13.49 18.44
CA ASN A 30 -13.60 -12.41 18.27
C ASN A 30 -13.41 -11.79 16.89
N PHE A 31 -14.42 -11.95 16.03
CA PHE A 31 -14.36 -11.45 14.65
C PHE A 31 -14.56 -9.93 14.55
N ASP A 32 -15.27 -9.31 15.49
CA ASP A 32 -15.50 -7.86 15.53
C ASP A 32 -14.21 -7.08 15.82
N LEU A 33 -13.26 -7.71 16.52
CA LEU A 33 -11.95 -7.12 16.83
C LEU A 33 -10.86 -7.46 15.79
N CYS A 34 -11.13 -8.38 14.86
CA CYS A 34 -10.12 -8.83 13.90
C CYS A 34 -9.99 -7.85 12.74
N THR A 35 -8.79 -7.29 12.56
CA THR A 35 -8.51 -6.30 11.48
C THR A 35 -7.87 -6.91 10.24
N GLY A 36 -7.68 -8.24 10.19
CA GLY A 36 -7.00 -8.86 9.05
C GLY A 36 -5.50 -8.58 8.96
N CYS A 37 -4.84 -8.07 10.01
CA CYS A 37 -3.41 -7.73 9.98
C CYS A 37 -2.46 -8.93 9.82
N ASN A 38 -2.93 -10.16 10.03
CA ASN A 38 -2.17 -11.40 9.92
C ASN A 38 -0.94 -11.56 10.84
N ILE A 39 -0.74 -10.67 11.81
CA ILE A 39 0.37 -10.78 12.80
C ILE A 39 0.32 -12.14 13.53
N CYS A 40 -0.88 -12.62 13.86
CA CYS A 40 -1.08 -13.94 14.48
C CYS A 40 -0.63 -15.10 13.57
N GLN A 41 -0.83 -14.99 12.25
CA GLN A 41 -0.37 -16.01 11.29
C GLN A 41 1.15 -15.96 11.14
N LEU A 42 1.74 -14.77 11.05
CA LEU A 42 3.19 -14.59 10.96
C LEU A 42 3.90 -15.12 12.21
N ALA A 43 3.40 -14.81 13.40
CA ALA A 43 3.94 -15.32 14.65
C ALA A 43 3.85 -16.85 14.74
N CYS A 44 2.72 -17.43 14.30
CA CYS A 44 2.56 -18.88 14.24
C CYS A 44 3.54 -19.53 13.26
N SER A 45 3.70 -18.96 12.06
CA SER A 45 4.69 -19.44 11.09
C SER A 45 6.10 -19.40 11.66
N MET A 46 6.47 -18.29 12.32
CA MET A 46 7.78 -18.13 12.92
C MET A 46 8.07 -19.21 13.97
N ARG A 47 7.08 -19.53 14.82
CA ARG A 47 7.21 -20.56 15.86
C ARG A 47 7.47 -21.95 15.28
N TRP A 48 6.79 -22.31 14.20
CA TRP A 48 6.79 -23.67 13.66
C TRP A 48 7.78 -23.91 12.53
N HIS A 49 8.18 -22.86 11.82
CA HIS A 49 9.00 -22.97 10.61
C HIS A 49 10.25 -22.09 10.62
N GLY A 50 10.52 -21.36 11.71
CA GLY A 50 11.72 -20.51 11.83
C GLY A 50 11.73 -19.30 10.90
N GLY A 51 10.58 -18.94 10.31
CA GLY A 51 10.43 -17.77 9.46
C GLY A 51 8.98 -17.53 9.06
N TYR A 52 8.75 -16.63 8.11
CA TYR A 52 7.43 -16.09 7.81
C TYR A 52 6.85 -16.62 6.50
N ASN A 53 5.67 -17.23 6.58
CA ASN A 53 4.70 -17.38 5.49
C ASN A 53 3.31 -17.63 6.10
N THR A 54 2.34 -16.78 5.81
CA THR A 54 0.99 -16.92 6.38
C THR A 54 0.29 -18.22 5.98
N ARG A 55 0.56 -18.78 4.79
CA ARG A 55 0.00 -20.07 4.33
C ARG A 55 0.50 -21.26 5.12
N ARG A 56 1.69 -21.17 5.73
CA ARG A 56 2.26 -22.24 6.56
C ARG A 56 1.84 -22.17 8.03
N SER A 57 1.23 -21.07 8.46
CA SER A 57 0.72 -20.94 9.83
C SER A 57 -0.34 -22.00 10.19
N ARG A 58 -0.42 -22.44 11.44
CA ARG A 58 -1.41 -23.44 11.92
C ARG A 58 -2.80 -22.84 12.24
N LEU A 59 -3.03 -21.57 11.90
CA LEU A 59 -4.33 -20.88 11.90
C LEU A 59 -4.53 -20.20 10.53
N ARG A 60 -5.70 -19.60 10.28
CA ARG A 60 -5.83 -18.67 9.15
C ARG A 60 -6.76 -17.51 9.44
N ILE A 61 -6.59 -16.43 8.71
CA ILE A 61 -7.56 -15.35 8.66
C ILE A 61 -8.29 -15.41 7.32
N GLU A 62 -9.60 -15.59 7.36
CA GLU A 62 -10.44 -15.50 6.17
C GLU A 62 -10.98 -14.08 6.01
N ASN A 63 -10.63 -13.47 4.87
CA ASN A 63 -11.16 -12.18 4.47
C ASN A 63 -12.51 -12.37 3.80
N LYS A 64 -13.54 -11.65 4.24
CA LYS A 64 -14.91 -11.78 3.72
C LYS A 64 -15.42 -10.43 3.19
N LYS A 65 -16.28 -10.50 2.15
CA LYS A 65 -16.98 -9.37 1.54
C LYS A 65 -16.06 -8.15 1.28
N GLU A 66 -15.09 -8.30 0.36
CA GLU A 66 -14.15 -7.20 0.00
C GLU A 66 -13.37 -6.63 1.21
N ASN A 67 -12.97 -7.50 2.15
CA ASN A 67 -12.33 -7.15 3.42
C ASN A 67 -13.21 -6.36 4.41
N LEU A 68 -14.55 -6.35 4.24
CA LEU A 68 -15.44 -5.68 5.18
C LEU A 68 -15.32 -6.24 6.61
N TYR A 69 -15.05 -7.54 6.74
CA TYR A 69 -14.74 -8.16 8.02
C TYR A 69 -13.82 -9.37 7.83
N HIS A 70 -13.19 -9.79 8.94
CA HIS A 70 -12.18 -10.83 8.96
C HIS A 70 -12.54 -11.90 9.99
N LYS A 71 -12.47 -13.17 9.59
CA LYS A 71 -12.76 -14.30 10.48
C LYS A 71 -11.47 -15.06 10.81
N PRO A 72 -11.00 -15.01 12.07
CA PRO A 72 -9.97 -15.93 12.54
C PRO A 72 -10.52 -17.36 12.59
N VAL A 73 -9.89 -18.27 11.87
CA VAL A 73 -10.20 -19.70 11.87
C VAL A 73 -9.10 -20.44 12.61
N ILE A 74 -9.47 -21.08 13.71
CA ILE A 74 -8.59 -21.82 14.63
C ILE A 74 -9.26 -23.17 14.98
N CYS A 75 -8.47 -24.17 15.32
CA CYS A 75 -8.99 -25.49 15.67
C CYS A 75 -9.81 -25.44 16.97
N ASN A 76 -11.05 -25.90 16.93
CA ASN A 76 -11.92 -25.99 18.12
C ASN A 76 -11.59 -27.16 19.06
N GLN A 77 -10.63 -28.03 18.69
CA GLN A 77 -10.27 -29.25 19.43
C GLN A 77 -11.52 -30.07 19.85
N CYS A 78 -12.36 -30.37 18.86
CA CYS A 78 -13.69 -30.97 19.05
C CYS A 78 -13.65 -32.21 19.95
N ALA A 79 -14.69 -32.42 20.77
CA ALA A 79 -14.89 -33.67 21.51
C ALA A 79 -14.92 -34.86 20.55
N ASN A 80 -15.81 -34.80 19.56
CA ASN A 80 -15.80 -35.70 18.42
C ASN A 80 -14.88 -35.13 17.33
N ALA A 81 -13.61 -35.54 17.33
CA ALA A 81 -12.62 -35.05 16.38
C ALA A 81 -12.70 -35.85 15.07
N TYR A 82 -13.55 -35.40 14.13
CA TYR A 82 -13.69 -36.02 12.80
C TYR A 82 -12.35 -36.26 12.11
N CYS A 83 -11.40 -35.31 12.21
CA CYS A 83 -10.07 -35.46 11.64
C CYS A 83 -9.29 -36.67 12.17
N MET A 84 -9.48 -37.04 13.44
CA MET A 84 -8.91 -38.23 14.05
C MET A 84 -9.64 -39.48 13.57
N ASN A 85 -10.98 -39.46 13.57
CA ASN A 85 -11.80 -40.63 13.22
C ASN A 85 -11.65 -41.06 11.76
N VAL A 86 -11.43 -40.13 10.84
CA VAL A 86 -11.29 -40.42 9.40
C VAL A 86 -9.84 -40.67 8.98
N CYS A 87 -8.87 -40.64 9.89
CA CYS A 87 -7.47 -40.76 9.54
C CYS A 87 -7.08 -42.23 9.30
N PRO A 88 -6.80 -42.67 8.06
CA PRO A 88 -6.47 -44.07 7.78
C PRO A 88 -5.11 -44.48 8.34
N ALA A 89 -4.21 -43.52 8.57
CA ALA A 89 -2.86 -43.76 9.09
C ALA A 89 -2.78 -43.73 10.62
N ASN A 90 -3.92 -43.48 11.30
CA ASN A 90 -3.97 -43.28 12.76
C ASN A 90 -2.93 -42.23 13.23
N ALA A 91 -2.75 -41.17 12.45
CA ALA A 91 -1.75 -40.12 12.70
C ALA A 91 -2.20 -39.07 13.73
N TYR A 92 -3.37 -39.25 14.36
CA TYR A 92 -3.92 -38.33 15.34
C TYR A 92 -3.97 -38.98 16.71
N SER A 93 -3.70 -38.19 17.75
CA SER A 93 -3.85 -38.58 19.15
C SER A 93 -4.47 -37.43 19.95
N ARG A 94 -4.88 -37.70 21.19
CA ARG A 94 -5.35 -36.68 22.13
C ARG A 94 -4.46 -36.74 23.37
N ASN A 95 -3.94 -35.60 23.80
CA ASN A 95 -3.16 -35.50 25.04
C ASN A 95 -4.07 -35.36 26.27
N ASP A 96 -3.45 -35.32 27.46
CA ASP A 96 -4.17 -35.24 28.74
C ASP A 96 -4.96 -33.93 28.93
N GLU A 97 -4.54 -32.85 28.26
CA GLU A 97 -5.26 -31.58 28.22
C GLU A 97 -6.44 -31.59 27.22
N GLY A 98 -6.62 -32.70 26.50
CA GLY A 98 -7.63 -32.94 25.50
C GLY A 98 -7.34 -32.29 24.13
N VAL A 99 -6.14 -31.75 23.92
CA VAL A 99 -5.69 -31.20 22.63
C VAL A 99 -5.48 -32.36 21.65
N VAL A 100 -6.04 -32.23 20.46
CA VAL A 100 -5.82 -33.20 19.38
C VAL A 100 -4.47 -32.89 18.74
N LEU A 101 -3.58 -33.86 18.63
CA LEU A 101 -2.24 -33.70 18.05
C LEU A 101 -2.13 -34.49 16.75
N ILE A 102 -1.20 -34.09 15.88
CA ILE A 102 -0.87 -34.78 14.64
C ILE A 102 0.57 -35.27 14.76
N ASP A 103 0.77 -36.56 14.55
CA ASP A 103 2.07 -37.15 14.31
C ASP A 103 2.40 -37.04 12.81
N GLU A 104 3.31 -36.12 12.49
CA GLU A 104 3.72 -35.83 11.11
C GLU A 104 4.44 -37.02 10.45
N ASN A 105 5.10 -37.88 11.24
CA ASN A 105 5.80 -39.07 10.74
C ASN A 105 4.82 -40.14 10.26
N ARG A 106 3.65 -40.23 10.90
CA ARG A 106 2.59 -41.16 10.52
C ARG A 106 1.65 -40.59 9.47
N CYS A 107 1.55 -39.28 9.36
CA CYS A 107 0.65 -38.65 8.41
C CYS A 107 1.05 -39.00 6.97
N VAL A 108 0.15 -39.60 6.18
CA VAL A 108 0.40 -39.93 4.76
C VAL A 108 -0.02 -38.83 3.79
N GLY A 109 -0.53 -37.69 4.28
CA GLY A 109 -0.90 -36.56 3.43
C GLY A 109 -2.17 -36.74 2.58
N CYS A 110 -3.01 -37.74 2.88
CA CYS A 110 -4.20 -38.07 2.07
C CYS A 110 -5.32 -37.00 2.02
N GLY A 111 -5.30 -36.01 2.92
CA GLY A 111 -6.26 -34.90 2.92
C GLY A 111 -7.68 -35.22 3.41
N LEU A 112 -8.02 -36.46 3.76
CA LEU A 112 -9.36 -36.80 4.30
C LEU A 112 -9.74 -35.93 5.50
N CYS A 113 -8.81 -35.72 6.43
CA CYS A 113 -9.01 -34.86 7.59
C CYS A 113 -9.29 -33.38 7.23
N VAL A 114 -8.82 -32.90 6.08
CA VAL A 114 -9.12 -31.56 5.55
C VAL A 114 -10.57 -31.50 5.09
N GLN A 115 -11.02 -32.50 4.33
CA GLN A 115 -12.38 -32.58 3.80
C GLN A 115 -13.44 -32.69 4.90
N PHE A 116 -13.19 -33.47 5.94
CA PHE A 116 -14.14 -33.72 7.04
C PHE A 116 -14.03 -32.73 8.20
N CYS A 117 -13.14 -31.73 8.14
CA CYS A 117 -13.03 -30.73 9.22
C CYS A 117 -14.22 -29.75 9.15
N PRO A 118 -15.14 -29.74 10.13
CA PRO A 118 -16.33 -28.87 10.08
C PRO A 118 -15.98 -27.37 10.21
N GLU A 119 -14.86 -27.06 10.87
CA GLU A 119 -14.34 -25.69 10.97
C GLU A 119 -13.53 -25.29 9.73
N GLY A 120 -13.20 -26.26 8.87
CA GLY A 120 -12.27 -26.10 7.78
C GLY A 120 -10.83 -25.79 8.21
N MET A 121 -10.45 -25.95 9.49
CA MET A 121 -9.13 -25.57 9.99
C MET A 121 -8.01 -26.52 9.54
N VAL A 122 -8.25 -27.83 9.48
CA VAL A 122 -7.19 -28.76 9.05
C VAL A 122 -6.83 -28.43 7.60
N LYS A 123 -5.55 -28.30 7.30
CA LYS A 123 -5.03 -28.08 5.95
C LYS A 123 -3.79 -28.92 5.72
N LEU A 124 -3.36 -29.05 4.47
CA LEU A 124 -2.04 -29.61 4.16
C LEU A 124 -1.01 -28.47 4.14
N ASP A 125 0.13 -28.68 4.79
CA ASP A 125 1.28 -27.78 4.63
C ASP A 125 1.76 -27.85 3.18
N PRO A 126 1.96 -26.71 2.51
CA PRO A 126 2.29 -26.70 1.09
C PRO A 126 3.67 -27.31 0.78
N GLU A 127 4.60 -27.37 1.73
CA GLU A 127 5.92 -27.96 1.55
C GLU A 127 5.89 -29.46 1.89
N THR A 128 5.51 -29.81 3.12
CA THR A 128 5.58 -31.22 3.58
C THR A 128 4.44 -32.09 3.07
N LYS A 129 3.37 -31.47 2.54
CA LYS A 129 2.09 -32.11 2.17
C LYS A 129 1.43 -32.88 3.32
N LYS A 130 1.87 -32.68 4.57
CA LYS A 130 1.28 -33.29 5.76
C LYS A 130 0.14 -32.44 6.30
N ALA A 131 -0.80 -33.07 6.99
CA ALA A 131 -1.88 -32.36 7.65
C ALA A 131 -1.35 -31.53 8.83
N VAL A 132 -1.76 -30.26 8.89
CA VAL A 132 -1.42 -29.33 9.98
C VAL A 132 -2.69 -28.67 10.51
N LYS A 133 -2.69 -28.38 11.81
CA LYS A 133 -3.74 -27.62 12.49
C LYS A 133 -3.18 -27.03 13.79
N CYS A 134 -3.88 -26.06 14.37
CA CYS A 134 -3.53 -25.55 15.69
C CYS A 134 -3.50 -26.68 16.74
N ASP A 135 -2.43 -26.69 17.53
CA ASP A 135 -2.15 -27.57 18.67
C ASP A 135 -1.99 -26.75 19.97
N THR A 136 -2.43 -25.50 19.95
CA THR A 136 -2.36 -24.55 21.07
C THR A 136 -0.96 -24.24 21.58
N CYS A 137 0.09 -24.52 20.81
CA CYS A 137 1.49 -24.24 21.19
C CYS A 137 1.84 -24.79 22.58
N MET A 138 1.32 -25.98 22.92
CA MET A 138 1.50 -26.60 24.24
C MET A 138 1.14 -25.67 25.42
N GLY A 139 0.07 -24.89 25.27
CA GLY A 139 -0.47 -24.03 26.32
C GLY A 139 0.07 -22.59 26.33
N ASP A 140 1.01 -22.24 25.44
CA ASP A 140 1.54 -20.89 25.28
C ASP A 140 1.32 -20.36 23.84
N PRO A 141 0.08 -20.01 23.47
CA PRO A 141 -0.27 -19.65 22.10
C PRO A 141 0.32 -18.29 21.70
N LEU A 142 1.46 -18.31 21.00
CA LEU A 142 2.14 -17.10 20.54
C LEU A 142 1.25 -16.17 19.68
N CYS A 143 0.30 -16.74 18.94
CA CYS A 143 -0.66 -15.97 18.15
C CYS A 143 -1.59 -15.07 19.00
N VAL A 144 -1.86 -15.45 20.25
CA VAL A 144 -2.64 -14.65 21.22
C VAL A 144 -1.77 -13.51 21.74
N SER A 145 -0.53 -13.79 22.16
CA SER A 145 0.40 -12.78 22.67
C SER A 145 0.73 -11.71 21.63
N ALA A 146 0.83 -12.10 20.36
CA ALA A 146 1.11 -11.20 19.24
C ALA A 146 -0.11 -10.42 18.73
N CYS A 147 -1.34 -10.73 19.18
CA CYS A 147 -2.55 -10.10 18.64
C CYS A 147 -2.72 -8.66 19.17
N PRO A 148 -2.63 -7.61 18.32
CA PRO A 148 -2.65 -6.22 18.79
C PRO A 148 -4.04 -5.72 19.18
N THR A 149 -5.10 -6.45 18.82
CA THR A 149 -6.50 -6.03 19.08
C THR A 149 -7.21 -6.88 20.12
N GLY A 150 -6.58 -7.95 20.62
CA GLY A 150 -7.25 -8.92 21.49
C GLY A 150 -8.31 -9.76 20.78
N ALA A 151 -8.31 -9.83 19.44
CA ALA A 151 -9.20 -10.70 18.67
C ALA A 151 -8.99 -12.20 18.96
N LEU A 152 -7.85 -12.55 19.53
CA LEU A 152 -7.51 -13.89 20.00
C LEU A 152 -7.24 -13.83 21.50
N GLU A 153 -7.84 -14.74 22.25
CA GLU A 153 -7.73 -14.79 23.71
C GLU A 153 -7.51 -16.23 24.19
N TRP A 154 -6.62 -16.40 25.16
CA TRP A 154 -6.37 -17.68 25.80
C TRP A 154 -7.30 -17.87 27.00
N ILE A 155 -8.17 -18.87 26.94
CA ILE A 155 -9.08 -19.24 28.03
C ILE A 155 -8.53 -20.50 28.70
N ASN A 156 -8.36 -20.47 30.02
CA ASN A 156 -8.02 -21.65 30.84
C ASN A 156 -9.04 -21.80 31.97
N LYS A 157 -9.78 -22.90 31.98
CA LYS A 157 -10.88 -23.18 32.92
C LYS A 157 -10.41 -23.41 34.36
N ASP A 158 -9.17 -23.87 34.57
CA ASP A 158 -8.65 -24.20 35.91
C ASP A 158 -8.11 -22.98 36.67
N LYS A 159 -7.79 -21.87 35.98
CA LYS A 159 -7.34 -20.61 36.60
C LYS A 159 -8.47 -19.61 36.87
N ASN A 160 -9.70 -19.87 36.43
CA ASN A 160 -10.83 -18.93 36.53
C ASN A 160 -11.69 -19.05 37.81
N LYS A 161 -11.22 -19.73 38.86
CA LYS A 161 -11.90 -19.71 40.17
C LYS A 161 -11.71 -18.43 40.98
N ASN A 162 -10.86 -17.48 40.55
CA ASN A 162 -10.71 -16.17 41.21
C ASN A 162 -10.29 -15.08 40.21
N LYS A 163 -11.25 -14.48 39.51
CA LYS A 163 -11.28 -13.02 39.22
C LYS A 163 -12.52 -12.65 38.42
N ALA A 164 -13.46 -12.01 39.10
CA ALA A 164 -14.28 -10.98 38.48
C ALA A 164 -13.35 -9.81 38.12
N LEU A 165 -13.00 -9.67 36.84
CA LEU A 165 -12.45 -8.45 36.26
C LEU A 165 -12.94 -8.35 34.81
N CYS A 166 -14.20 -7.98 34.65
CA CYS A 166 -14.67 -7.24 33.48
C CYS A 166 -14.28 -5.77 33.67
N GLU A 167 -13.00 -5.44 33.53
CA GLU A 167 -12.57 -4.06 33.31
C GLU A 167 -11.38 -4.08 32.34
N ASN A 168 -11.45 -3.23 31.32
CA ASN A 168 -10.44 -3.02 30.28
C ASN A 168 -9.01 -2.91 30.87
N PRO A 169 -8.01 -3.61 30.31
CA PRO A 169 -6.64 -3.17 30.39
C PRO A 169 -6.13 -2.83 28.99
N GLY A 170 -6.14 -1.53 28.70
CA GLY A 170 -5.18 -0.95 27.77
C GLY A 170 -3.78 -1.04 28.37
N LYS A 171 -2.80 -1.13 27.45
CA LYS A 171 -1.38 -0.79 27.58
C LYS A 171 -0.43 -1.83 28.22
N THR A 172 0.55 -2.18 27.37
CA THR A 172 1.98 -2.38 27.67
C THR A 172 2.37 -3.42 28.71
N GLU A 173 2.39 -4.71 28.31
CA GLU A 173 3.36 -5.69 28.87
C GLU A 173 3.45 -7.03 28.09
N LYS A 174 2.91 -7.13 26.86
CA LYS A 174 2.77 -8.44 26.16
C LYS A 174 3.94 -8.88 25.28
N PHE A 175 5.02 -8.10 25.17
CA PHE A 175 6.18 -8.42 24.31
C PHE A 175 7.47 -8.79 25.08
N SER A 176 7.47 -8.79 26.42
CA SER A 176 8.68 -9.05 27.23
C SER A 176 8.95 -10.53 27.50
N SER A 177 8.01 -11.44 27.25
CA SER A 177 8.16 -12.87 27.56
C SER A 177 8.80 -13.70 26.44
N PHE A 178 9.38 -13.07 25.41
CA PHE A 178 10.18 -13.75 24.39
C PHE A 178 11.56 -14.14 24.95
N THR A 179 11.61 -15.13 25.85
CA THR A 179 12.87 -15.84 26.10
C THR A 179 12.97 -16.98 25.10
N ALA A 180 13.99 -16.93 24.24
CA ALA A 180 14.31 -17.95 23.23
C ALA A 180 14.71 -19.32 23.83
N ASP A 181 14.50 -19.51 25.14
CA ASP A 181 15.20 -20.51 25.94
C ASP A 181 14.27 -21.63 26.44
N LYS A 182 12.98 -21.61 26.07
CA LYS A 182 12.05 -22.68 26.46
C LYS A 182 11.40 -23.35 25.25
N SER A 183 11.91 -24.54 24.96
CA SER A 183 11.35 -25.62 24.13
C SER A 183 11.43 -25.47 22.60
N GLY A 184 12.50 -26.07 22.05
CA GLY A 184 12.41 -26.90 20.84
C GLY A 184 12.24 -26.21 19.48
N CYS A 185 12.55 -24.91 19.34
CA CYS A 185 12.69 -24.34 18.00
C CYS A 185 14.06 -24.74 17.44
N ASP A 186 14.09 -25.79 16.62
CA ASP A 186 15.19 -25.98 15.66
C ASP A 186 15.11 -24.81 14.66
N THR A 187 15.71 -23.67 15.02
CA THR A 187 15.86 -22.54 14.12
C THR A 187 16.92 -22.94 13.11
N GLY A 188 16.51 -23.65 12.06
CA GLY A 188 17.39 -24.05 10.95
C GLY A 188 18.31 -22.91 10.50
N PRO A 189 19.36 -23.18 9.70
CA PRO A 189 20.48 -22.27 9.48
C PRO A 189 20.02 -20.84 9.19
N ALA A 190 20.73 -19.85 9.74
CA ALA A 190 20.41 -18.43 9.55
C ALA A 190 20.17 -18.13 8.06
N ARG A 191 18.95 -17.73 7.72
CA ARG A 191 18.51 -17.38 6.36
C ARG A 191 18.21 -15.89 6.35
N GLY A 192 18.98 -15.09 5.60
CA GLY A 192 18.63 -13.68 5.42
C GLY A 192 17.23 -13.50 4.83
N SER A 193 16.62 -12.34 5.06
CA SER A 193 15.27 -12.02 4.57
C SER A 193 15.17 -11.76 3.06
N TYR A 194 16.30 -11.65 2.35
CA TYR A 194 16.31 -11.60 0.88
C TYR A 194 16.06 -12.98 0.28
N MET A 195 15.27 -13.04 -0.79
CA MET A 195 15.10 -14.27 -1.58
C MET A 195 16.23 -14.48 -2.59
N ASN A 196 17.08 -13.46 -2.76
CA ASN A 196 18.30 -13.42 -3.57
C ASN A 196 18.07 -13.55 -5.09
N LYS A 197 16.85 -13.29 -5.56
CA LYS A 197 16.51 -13.33 -6.99
C LYS A 197 15.36 -12.39 -7.35
N PHE A 198 15.41 -11.84 -8.54
CA PHE A 198 14.28 -11.22 -9.23
C PHE A 198 13.67 -12.21 -10.23
N LEU A 199 12.39 -12.05 -10.52
CA LEU A 199 11.76 -12.68 -11.68
C LEU A 199 11.73 -11.68 -12.84
N LEU A 200 12.40 -11.99 -13.95
CA LEU A 200 12.23 -11.25 -15.20
C LEU A 200 11.22 -11.98 -16.08
N VAL A 201 10.25 -11.23 -16.60
CA VAL A 201 9.24 -11.70 -17.55
C VAL A 201 9.32 -10.84 -18.80
N ASP A 202 9.47 -11.49 -19.95
CA ASP A 202 9.44 -10.87 -21.26
C ASP A 202 8.13 -11.24 -21.97
N LEU A 203 7.25 -10.25 -22.13
CA LEU A 203 5.92 -10.46 -22.71
C LEU A 203 5.93 -10.55 -24.25
N THR A 204 7.02 -10.15 -24.90
CA THR A 204 7.18 -10.28 -26.35
C THR A 204 7.50 -11.73 -26.71
N THR A 205 8.45 -12.33 -25.99
CA THR A 205 8.87 -13.72 -26.18
C THR A 205 8.04 -14.72 -25.38
N LEU A 206 7.19 -14.23 -24.47
CA LEU A 206 6.40 -15.03 -23.53
C LEU A 206 7.27 -15.95 -22.66
N THR A 207 8.43 -15.45 -22.24
CA THR A 207 9.37 -16.21 -21.40
C THR A 207 9.55 -15.57 -20.03
N SER A 208 10.05 -16.35 -19.09
CA SER A 208 10.46 -15.87 -17.77
C SER A 208 11.77 -16.51 -17.35
N ARG A 209 12.61 -15.75 -16.63
CA ARG A 209 13.86 -16.24 -16.06
C ARG A 209 14.15 -15.61 -14.70
N GLN A 210 14.89 -16.32 -13.88
CA GLN A 210 15.33 -15.81 -12.57
C GLN A 210 16.66 -15.05 -12.75
N ILE A 211 16.76 -13.86 -12.14
CA ILE A 211 17.98 -13.06 -12.14
C ILE A 211 18.53 -13.00 -10.72
N PRO A 212 19.78 -13.43 -10.47
CA PRO A 212 20.39 -13.32 -9.15
C PRO A 212 20.46 -11.88 -8.64
N LEU A 213 20.12 -11.68 -7.37
CA LEU A 213 20.29 -10.39 -6.72
C LEU A 213 21.73 -10.21 -6.26
N SER A 214 22.45 -9.28 -6.88
CA SER A 214 23.87 -9.07 -6.59
C SER A 214 24.12 -8.53 -5.17
N PRO A 215 25.25 -8.88 -4.53
CA PRO A 215 25.65 -8.31 -3.24
C PRO A 215 25.75 -6.78 -3.27
N LYS A 216 26.24 -6.21 -4.38
CA LYS A 216 26.37 -4.75 -4.58
C LYS A 216 25.01 -4.05 -4.50
N MET A 217 23.98 -4.63 -5.13
CA MET A 217 22.60 -4.12 -5.04
C MET A 217 22.10 -4.10 -3.59
N LYS A 218 22.24 -5.23 -2.87
CA LYS A 218 21.84 -5.32 -1.45
C LYS A 218 22.54 -4.27 -0.58
N GLN A 219 23.85 -4.10 -0.77
CA GLN A 219 24.64 -3.19 0.06
C GLN A 219 24.36 -1.71 -0.24
N GLN A 220 24.23 -1.34 -1.53
CA GLN A 220 24.16 0.07 -1.93
C GLN A 220 22.75 0.61 -2.12
N TYR A 221 21.78 -0.27 -2.43
CA TYR A 221 20.42 0.13 -2.79
C TYR A 221 19.33 -0.55 -1.95
N ILE A 222 19.68 -1.59 -1.17
CA ILE A 222 18.86 -2.26 -0.13
C ILE A 222 17.57 -2.92 -0.66
N GLY A 223 16.68 -2.21 -1.31
CA GLY A 223 15.39 -2.73 -1.77
C GLY A 223 14.53 -1.66 -2.44
N GLY A 224 13.27 -2.00 -2.73
CA GLY A 224 12.21 -1.04 -3.02
C GLY A 224 12.60 0.02 -4.06
N LYS A 225 12.49 1.29 -3.66
CA LYS A 225 12.88 2.44 -4.49
C LYS A 225 14.33 2.38 -4.96
N GLY A 226 15.25 1.90 -4.13
CA GLY A 226 16.67 1.81 -4.47
C GLY A 226 16.91 0.83 -5.61
N PHE A 227 16.35 -0.38 -5.51
CA PHE A 227 16.41 -1.36 -6.59
C PHE A 227 15.75 -0.81 -7.86
N GLY A 228 14.53 -0.27 -7.73
CA GLY A 228 13.82 0.29 -8.87
C GLY A 228 14.56 1.45 -9.54
N ALA A 229 15.16 2.37 -8.80
CA ALA A 229 15.91 3.49 -9.36
C ALA A 229 17.16 3.03 -10.12
N ARG A 230 17.92 2.07 -9.57
CA ARG A 230 19.09 1.52 -10.25
C ARG A 230 18.71 0.74 -11.50
N LEU A 231 17.75 -0.18 -11.38
CA LEU A 231 17.29 -1.01 -12.49
C LEU A 231 16.68 -0.15 -13.62
N LEU A 232 15.86 0.85 -13.29
CA LEU A 232 15.25 1.70 -14.31
C LEU A 232 16.31 2.52 -15.06
N TYR A 233 17.34 3.00 -14.36
CA TYR A 233 18.44 3.72 -14.98
C TYR A 233 19.23 2.82 -15.95
N ASP A 234 19.44 1.56 -15.58
CA ASP A 234 20.26 0.61 -16.36
C ASP A 234 19.53 0.03 -17.56
N LEU A 235 18.25 -0.31 -17.39
CA LEU A 235 17.50 -1.06 -18.39
C LEU A 235 16.92 -0.17 -19.49
N LEU A 236 16.70 1.13 -19.22
CA LEU A 236 16.10 2.03 -20.20
C LEU A 236 17.17 2.83 -20.95
N ALA A 237 17.11 2.79 -22.27
CA ALA A 237 17.82 3.73 -23.12
C ALA A 237 17.26 5.16 -22.95
N PRO A 238 18.09 6.21 -23.11
CA PRO A 238 17.62 7.59 -23.10
C PRO A 238 16.47 7.82 -24.10
N GLY A 239 15.40 8.46 -23.66
CA GLY A 239 14.27 8.80 -24.54
C GLY A 239 13.27 7.66 -24.77
N THR A 240 13.39 6.53 -24.07
CA THR A 240 12.44 5.40 -24.14
C THR A 240 10.99 5.89 -24.02
N ASP A 241 10.10 5.49 -24.93
CA ASP A 241 8.67 5.79 -24.84
C ASP A 241 8.06 5.13 -23.59
N PRO A 242 7.44 5.88 -22.66
CA PRO A 242 6.80 5.31 -21.48
C PRO A 242 5.72 4.26 -21.78
N LEU A 243 5.06 4.31 -22.93
CA LEU A 243 4.04 3.33 -23.32
C LEU A 243 4.57 2.26 -24.30
N GLY A 244 5.85 2.35 -24.68
CA GLY A 244 6.51 1.41 -25.57
C GLY A 244 6.87 0.06 -24.92
N PRO A 245 7.23 -0.94 -25.73
CA PRO A 245 7.64 -2.26 -25.23
C PRO A 245 8.94 -2.21 -24.41
N ASP A 246 9.83 -1.24 -24.68
CA ASP A 246 11.15 -1.12 -24.04
C ASP A 246 11.11 -0.51 -22.63
N ASN A 247 10.03 0.21 -22.28
CA ASN A 247 9.84 0.63 -20.89
C ASN A 247 9.62 -0.61 -20.01
N VAL A 248 10.13 -0.61 -18.78
CA VAL A 248 9.90 -1.72 -17.84
C VAL A 248 8.83 -1.36 -16.81
N LEU A 249 8.04 -2.36 -16.42
CA LEU A 249 7.15 -2.29 -15.26
C LEU A 249 7.70 -3.21 -14.18
N MET A 250 8.03 -2.65 -13.03
CA MET A 250 8.67 -3.40 -11.95
C MET A 250 7.80 -3.40 -10.70
N VAL A 251 7.59 -4.57 -10.09
CA VAL A 251 7.04 -4.70 -8.74
C VAL A 251 8.18 -5.01 -7.79
N MET A 252 8.51 -4.08 -6.90
CA MET A 252 9.66 -4.17 -6.00
C MET A 252 9.22 -4.32 -4.55
N THR A 253 9.96 -5.17 -3.82
CA THR A 253 9.79 -5.39 -2.37
C THR A 253 11.01 -4.90 -1.61
N GLY A 254 10.90 -4.83 -0.28
CA GLY A 254 12.02 -4.53 0.60
C GLY A 254 12.46 -5.76 1.39
N PRO A 255 13.62 -5.70 2.06
CA PRO A 255 14.10 -6.78 2.92
C PRO A 255 13.14 -7.10 4.09
N LEU A 256 12.33 -6.13 4.52
CA LEU A 256 11.37 -6.32 5.61
C LEU A 256 9.98 -6.77 5.15
N THR A 257 9.71 -6.72 3.84
CA THR A 257 8.42 -7.15 3.26
C THR A 257 8.21 -8.65 3.52
N GLY A 258 7.00 -9.02 3.98
CA GLY A 258 6.66 -10.41 4.27
C GLY A 258 7.13 -10.93 5.64
N THR A 259 7.74 -10.08 6.46
CA THR A 259 8.12 -10.37 7.85
C THR A 259 7.12 -9.80 8.87
N MET A 260 7.40 -9.95 10.17
CA MET A 260 6.66 -9.27 11.25
C MET A 260 7.05 -7.80 11.48
N ALA A 261 8.00 -7.24 10.71
CA ALA A 261 8.30 -5.82 10.80
C ALA A 261 7.02 -4.99 10.59
N PRO A 262 6.68 -4.05 11.50
CA PRO A 262 5.42 -3.32 11.39
C PRO A 262 5.35 -2.47 10.13
N ALA A 263 4.18 -2.51 9.47
CA ALA A 263 3.80 -1.54 8.43
C ALA A 263 4.73 -1.49 7.19
N MET A 264 5.05 -2.65 6.61
CA MET A 264 5.80 -2.75 5.35
C MET A 264 4.87 -2.81 4.13
N ARG A 265 5.34 -2.35 2.97
CA ARG A 265 4.58 -2.22 1.71
C ARG A 265 5.27 -2.97 0.55
N GLY A 266 4.86 -2.65 -0.68
CA GLY A 266 5.64 -2.80 -1.90
C GLY A 266 5.51 -1.55 -2.78
N CYS A 267 6.28 -1.45 -3.85
CA CYS A 267 6.15 -0.37 -4.82
C CYS A 267 6.20 -0.86 -6.27
N ILE A 268 5.51 -0.13 -7.14
CA ILE A 268 5.62 -0.25 -8.59
C ILE A 268 6.62 0.80 -9.07
N VAL A 269 7.55 0.45 -9.95
CA VAL A 269 8.55 1.37 -10.52
C VAL A 269 8.56 1.28 -12.04
N THR A 270 8.56 2.43 -12.72
CA THR A 270 8.57 2.54 -14.19
C THR A 270 8.91 3.98 -14.64
N LYS A 271 9.05 4.23 -15.94
CA LYS A 271 8.96 5.58 -16.51
C LYS A 271 7.49 5.98 -16.67
N SER A 272 7.11 7.15 -16.16
CA SER A 272 5.71 7.61 -16.18
C SER A 272 5.25 8.10 -17.57
N PRO A 273 4.06 7.71 -18.06
CA PRO A 273 3.46 8.32 -19.25
C PRO A 273 2.87 9.73 -18.99
N LEU A 274 2.55 10.05 -17.73
CA LEU A 274 2.06 11.36 -17.30
C LEU A 274 3.18 12.41 -17.30
N THR A 275 4.28 12.11 -16.61
CA THR A 275 5.35 13.09 -16.35
C THR A 275 6.59 12.90 -17.22
N HIS A 276 6.75 11.73 -17.85
CA HIS A 276 7.96 11.32 -18.57
C HIS A 276 9.22 11.23 -17.68
N THR A 277 9.04 11.18 -16.36
CA THR A 277 10.10 11.05 -15.36
C THR A 277 10.08 9.68 -14.69
N PHE A 278 11.04 9.46 -13.77
CA PHE A 278 11.01 8.37 -12.80
C PHE A 278 9.65 8.33 -12.08
N LEU A 279 9.10 7.14 -11.92
CA LEU A 279 7.93 6.87 -11.11
C LEU A 279 8.21 5.69 -10.18
N ASP A 280 7.95 5.91 -8.89
CA ASP A 280 7.57 4.83 -7.98
C ASP A 280 6.12 5.06 -7.53
N SER A 281 5.41 4.01 -7.13
CA SER A 281 4.05 4.09 -6.59
C SER A 281 3.83 3.00 -5.55
N TYR A 282 3.58 3.39 -4.30
CA TYR A 282 3.53 2.47 -3.16
C TYR A 282 2.13 1.94 -2.93
N PHE A 283 2.03 0.68 -2.53
CA PHE A 283 0.76 0.04 -2.20
C PHE A 283 0.91 -0.87 -0.98
N GLY A 284 -0.15 -0.96 -0.18
CA GLY A 284 -0.22 -1.84 0.98
C GLY A 284 -0.84 -3.20 0.68
N GLY A 285 -1.51 -3.76 1.68
CA GLY A 285 -2.26 -5.00 1.55
C GLY A 285 -1.39 -6.24 1.68
N HIS A 286 -1.63 -7.23 0.81
CA HIS A 286 -1.09 -8.58 0.94
C HIS A 286 -0.32 -9.05 -0.31
N PHE A 287 -0.31 -8.26 -1.40
CA PHE A 287 0.29 -8.66 -2.67
C PHE A 287 1.82 -8.73 -2.62
N ALA A 288 2.48 -7.66 -2.14
CA ALA A 288 3.94 -7.62 -2.09
C ALA A 288 4.59 -8.71 -1.19
N PRO A 289 4.03 -9.03 0.00
CA PRO A 289 4.47 -10.20 0.76
C PRO A 289 4.38 -11.53 0.00
N GLU A 290 3.34 -11.73 -0.81
CA GLU A 290 3.17 -12.98 -1.57
C GLU A 290 4.27 -13.17 -2.62
N ILE A 291 4.85 -12.09 -3.15
CA ILE A 291 6.02 -12.14 -4.06
C ILE A 291 7.24 -12.72 -3.33
N LYS A 292 7.48 -12.28 -2.08
CA LYS A 292 8.55 -12.83 -1.24
C LYS A 292 8.30 -14.31 -0.93
N TYR A 293 7.05 -14.65 -0.61
CA TYR A 293 6.65 -16.04 -0.37
C TYR A 293 6.75 -16.92 -1.61
N ALA A 294 6.67 -16.35 -2.82
CA ALA A 294 6.92 -17.07 -4.08
C ALA A 294 8.42 -17.21 -4.39
N GLY A 295 9.31 -16.62 -3.58
CA GLY A 295 10.75 -16.76 -3.72
C GLY A 295 11.45 -15.59 -4.43
N TYR A 296 10.82 -14.42 -4.58
CA TYR A 296 11.41 -13.30 -5.32
C TYR A 296 11.49 -12.01 -4.49
N ASP A 297 12.54 -11.21 -4.72
CA ASP A 297 12.68 -9.85 -4.16
C ASP A 297 12.00 -8.78 -5.03
N GLY A 298 11.56 -9.16 -6.23
CA GLY A 298 10.81 -8.31 -7.14
C GLY A 298 10.52 -9.00 -8.48
N ILE A 299 9.60 -8.41 -9.24
CA ILE A 299 9.20 -8.85 -10.58
C ILE A 299 9.52 -7.72 -11.56
N ILE A 300 10.21 -8.02 -12.65
CA ILE A 300 10.58 -7.10 -13.72
C ILE A 300 9.85 -7.56 -14.98
N ILE A 301 9.11 -6.66 -15.62
CA ILE A 301 8.29 -6.96 -16.79
C ILE A 301 8.70 -6.05 -17.94
N GLN A 302 9.10 -6.66 -19.05
CA GLN A 302 9.50 -5.99 -20.28
C GLN A 302 8.73 -6.52 -21.48
N GLY A 303 8.90 -5.88 -22.63
CA GLY A 303 8.23 -6.27 -23.86
C GLY A 303 6.73 -5.99 -23.82
N LYS A 304 6.01 -6.57 -24.78
CA LYS A 304 4.57 -6.43 -24.95
C LYS A 304 4.01 -7.70 -25.57
N SER A 305 2.91 -8.21 -25.03
CA SER A 305 2.20 -9.35 -25.63
C SER A 305 1.31 -8.88 -26.78
N ASP A 306 1.13 -9.70 -27.82
CA ASP A 306 0.23 -9.42 -28.95
C ASP A 306 -1.25 -9.38 -28.55
N LYS A 307 -1.61 -10.05 -27.44
CA LYS A 307 -2.98 -10.13 -26.93
C LYS A 307 -3.02 -9.92 -25.42
N PRO A 308 -4.19 -9.60 -24.83
CA PRO A 308 -4.32 -9.51 -23.38
C PRO A 308 -3.91 -10.80 -22.68
N VAL A 309 -3.00 -10.70 -21.70
CA VAL A 309 -2.51 -11.80 -20.88
C VAL A 309 -2.56 -11.47 -19.39
N TYR A 310 -2.51 -12.48 -18.53
CA TYR A 310 -2.19 -12.32 -17.12
C TYR A 310 -1.03 -13.22 -16.72
N LEU A 311 -0.20 -12.74 -15.79
CA LEU A 311 0.93 -13.49 -15.25
C LEU A 311 0.46 -14.31 -14.05
N TRP A 312 0.68 -15.62 -14.07
CA TRP A 312 0.44 -16.52 -12.95
C TRP A 312 1.77 -17.02 -12.38
N ILE A 313 2.02 -16.75 -11.10
CA ILE A 313 3.22 -17.16 -10.37
C ILE A 313 2.79 -18.04 -9.21
N ASP A 314 3.26 -19.28 -9.20
CA ASP A 314 3.09 -20.25 -8.13
C ASP A 314 4.45 -20.82 -7.74
N ASP A 315 5.09 -20.17 -6.77
CA ASP A 315 6.50 -20.38 -6.43
C ASP A 315 7.41 -20.27 -7.67
N ASP A 316 8.08 -21.36 -8.05
CA ASP A 316 8.97 -21.40 -9.23
C ASP A 316 8.20 -21.67 -10.55
N THR A 317 6.90 -21.98 -10.50
CA THR A 317 6.07 -22.14 -11.70
C THR A 317 5.55 -20.79 -12.15
N VAL A 318 5.95 -20.37 -13.35
CA VAL A 318 5.56 -19.08 -13.93
C VAL A 318 4.92 -19.31 -15.29
N GLU A 319 3.69 -18.82 -15.45
CA GLU A 319 2.90 -18.97 -16.67
C GLU A 319 2.34 -17.63 -17.12
N ILE A 320 2.40 -17.37 -18.44
CA ILE A 320 1.72 -16.23 -19.06
C ILE A 320 0.46 -16.77 -19.71
N ARG A 321 -0.70 -16.44 -19.14
CA ARG A 321 -2.00 -17.00 -19.51
C ARG A 321 -2.84 -16.01 -20.30
N ASP A 322 -3.74 -16.53 -21.13
CA ASP A 322 -4.71 -15.71 -21.86
C ASP A 322 -5.60 -14.92 -20.89
N ALA A 323 -5.84 -13.65 -21.20
CA ALA A 323 -6.73 -12.78 -20.43
C ALA A 323 -7.77 -12.08 -21.31
N LEU A 324 -8.06 -12.60 -22.50
CA LEU A 324 -9.01 -11.97 -23.41
C LEU A 324 -10.43 -11.93 -22.80
N HIS A 325 -10.80 -12.98 -22.05
CA HIS A 325 -12.06 -13.06 -21.28
C HIS A 325 -12.14 -12.05 -20.13
N LEU A 326 -11.06 -11.36 -19.80
CA LEU A 326 -10.98 -10.34 -18.75
C LEU A 326 -11.01 -8.91 -19.29
N ARG A 327 -10.93 -8.72 -20.61
CA ARG A 327 -10.95 -7.40 -21.25
C ARG A 327 -12.19 -6.60 -20.88
N GLY A 328 -12.03 -5.31 -20.62
CA GLY A 328 -13.10 -4.37 -20.28
C GLY A 328 -13.71 -4.56 -18.88
N LYS A 329 -13.30 -5.60 -18.14
CA LYS A 329 -13.77 -5.82 -16.77
C LYS A 329 -13.04 -4.90 -15.79
N ASP A 330 -13.77 -4.47 -14.76
CA ASP A 330 -13.25 -3.70 -13.63
C ASP A 330 -12.27 -4.53 -12.79
N THR A 331 -11.45 -3.84 -12.00
CA THR A 331 -10.38 -4.42 -11.16
C THR A 331 -10.89 -5.51 -10.20
N LEU A 332 -12.08 -5.35 -9.61
CA LEU A 332 -12.64 -6.31 -8.66
C LEU A 332 -13.16 -7.56 -9.35
N THR A 333 -13.85 -7.40 -10.48
CA THR A 333 -14.32 -8.53 -11.29
C THR A 333 -13.14 -9.33 -11.83
N VAL A 334 -12.03 -8.68 -12.21
CA VAL A 334 -10.79 -9.35 -12.64
C VAL A 334 -10.18 -10.15 -11.48
N ASN A 335 -10.04 -9.54 -10.30
CA ASN A 335 -9.55 -10.21 -9.10
C ASN A 335 -10.37 -11.47 -8.77
N HIS A 336 -11.70 -11.36 -8.78
CA HIS A 336 -12.59 -12.47 -8.50
C HIS A 336 -12.53 -13.57 -9.58
N SER A 337 -12.49 -13.17 -10.85
CA SER A 337 -12.46 -14.12 -11.98
C SER A 337 -11.20 -14.99 -11.94
N ILE A 338 -10.03 -14.39 -11.70
CA ILE A 338 -8.75 -15.11 -11.62
C ILE A 338 -8.75 -16.06 -10.41
N LYS A 339 -9.19 -15.60 -9.23
CA LYS A 339 -9.30 -16.46 -8.03
C LYS A 339 -10.24 -17.65 -8.25
N LYS A 340 -11.35 -17.44 -8.98
CA LYS A 340 -12.30 -18.49 -9.34
C LYS A 340 -11.70 -19.48 -10.33
N GLU A 341 -11.04 -18.98 -11.37
CA GLU A 341 -10.35 -19.79 -12.39
C GLU A 341 -9.28 -20.70 -11.77
N LEU A 342 -8.51 -20.17 -10.81
CA LEU A 342 -7.48 -20.91 -10.08
C LEU A 342 -8.01 -21.77 -8.94
N GLY A 343 -9.30 -21.67 -8.60
CA GLY A 343 -9.92 -22.39 -7.49
C GLY A 343 -9.37 -22.05 -6.10
N ASP A 344 -8.68 -20.91 -5.94
CA ASP A 344 -8.01 -20.53 -4.69
C ASP A 344 -8.23 -19.04 -4.36
N THR A 345 -9.09 -18.79 -3.36
CA THR A 345 -9.41 -17.43 -2.89
C THR A 345 -8.27 -16.72 -2.15
N SER A 346 -7.20 -17.45 -1.79
CA SER A 346 -6.05 -16.90 -1.07
C SER A 346 -4.95 -16.35 -1.98
N VAL A 347 -5.02 -16.64 -3.29
CA VAL A 347 -4.16 -16.00 -4.32
C VAL A 347 -4.21 -14.49 -4.19
N ARG A 348 -3.09 -13.80 -4.43
CA ARG A 348 -3.04 -12.33 -4.46
C ARG A 348 -2.96 -11.84 -5.89
N VAL A 349 -3.81 -10.88 -6.23
CA VAL A 349 -3.92 -10.36 -7.60
C VAL A 349 -3.73 -8.85 -7.59
N ALA A 350 -2.82 -8.37 -8.44
CA ALA A 350 -2.75 -6.98 -8.87
C ALA A 350 -3.28 -6.88 -10.31
N SER A 351 -4.13 -5.90 -10.62
CA SER A 351 -4.80 -5.80 -11.91
C SER A 351 -5.10 -4.36 -12.31
N ILE A 352 -5.32 -4.15 -13.62
CA ILE A 352 -5.80 -2.89 -14.16
C ILE A 352 -7.27 -2.99 -14.55
N GLY A 353 -7.99 -1.87 -14.46
CA GLY A 353 -9.33 -1.73 -15.02
C GLY A 353 -9.31 -1.15 -16.45
N PRO A 354 -10.47 -0.76 -17.00
CA PRO A 354 -10.59 -0.12 -18.31
C PRO A 354 -9.67 1.08 -18.52
N ALA A 355 -9.41 1.91 -17.50
CA ALA A 355 -8.52 3.06 -17.65
C ALA A 355 -7.07 2.66 -17.98
N GLY A 356 -6.59 1.54 -17.42
CA GLY A 356 -5.28 1.00 -17.76
C GLY A 356 -5.26 0.42 -19.17
N GLU A 357 -6.29 -0.34 -19.55
CA GLU A 357 -6.43 -0.89 -20.91
C GLU A 357 -6.45 0.21 -21.98
N ASN A 358 -7.11 1.34 -21.68
CA ASN A 358 -7.23 2.48 -22.58
C ASN A 358 -6.07 3.47 -22.46
N LEU A 359 -5.02 3.17 -21.68
CA LEU A 359 -3.81 3.98 -21.57
C LEU A 359 -4.04 5.40 -21.03
N VAL A 360 -4.98 5.57 -20.08
CA VAL A 360 -5.15 6.84 -19.37
C VAL A 360 -3.86 7.17 -18.61
N ASN A 361 -3.27 8.36 -18.82
CA ASN A 361 -1.91 8.67 -18.32
C ASN A 361 -1.78 8.62 -16.79
N TYR A 362 -2.88 8.63 -16.06
CA TYR A 362 -2.96 8.50 -14.61
C TYR A 362 -3.80 7.29 -14.18
N ALA A 363 -3.80 6.23 -14.99
CA ALA A 363 -4.33 4.92 -14.60
C ALA A 363 -3.50 4.29 -13.47
N LEU A 364 -4.19 3.65 -12.54
CA LEU A 364 -3.61 2.96 -11.39
C LEU A 364 -3.60 1.45 -11.57
N ILE A 365 -2.84 0.76 -10.71
CA ILE A 365 -2.91 -0.70 -10.54
C ILE A 365 -3.63 -0.98 -9.21
N GLY A 366 -4.73 -1.74 -9.27
CA GLY A 366 -5.46 -2.21 -8.09
C GLY A 366 -4.83 -3.49 -7.55
N CYS A 367 -4.43 -3.49 -6.29
CA CYS A 367 -3.83 -4.60 -5.55
C CYS A 367 -4.84 -5.16 -4.55
N GLU A 368 -5.34 -6.37 -4.79
CA GLU A 368 -6.48 -6.92 -4.06
C GLU A 368 -7.72 -5.99 -4.14
N TYR A 369 -8.60 -5.99 -3.13
CA TYR A 369 -9.87 -5.26 -3.18
C TYR A 369 -9.74 -3.74 -3.01
N ASN A 370 -8.88 -3.27 -2.10
CA ASN A 370 -8.91 -1.87 -1.62
C ASN A 370 -7.51 -1.23 -1.48
N ARG A 371 -6.52 -1.67 -2.25
CA ARG A 371 -5.16 -1.07 -2.22
C ARG A 371 -4.74 -0.71 -3.63
N GLN A 372 -4.05 0.41 -3.77
CA GLN A 372 -3.76 0.97 -5.08
C GLN A 372 -2.30 1.41 -5.16
N ALA A 373 -1.65 1.06 -6.28
CA ALA A 373 -0.48 1.81 -6.74
C ALA A 373 -1.00 2.96 -7.61
N GLY A 374 -1.36 4.06 -6.95
CA GLY A 374 -2.27 5.08 -7.48
C GLY A 374 -1.71 5.98 -8.58
N ARG A 375 -0.62 6.70 -8.28
CA ARG A 375 -0.28 7.90 -9.06
C ARG A 375 0.71 7.64 -10.20
N GLY A 376 0.69 8.51 -11.20
CA GLY A 376 1.72 8.62 -12.23
C GLY A 376 1.59 7.69 -13.44
N GLY A 377 0.54 6.87 -13.52
CA GLY A 377 0.21 6.14 -14.74
C GLY A 377 0.84 4.76 -14.90
N ALA A 378 1.25 4.12 -13.81
CA ALA A 378 1.77 2.75 -13.87
C ALA A 378 0.74 1.76 -14.44
N GLY A 379 -0.56 2.01 -14.24
CA GLY A 379 -1.63 1.21 -14.84
C GLY A 379 -1.69 1.31 -16.37
N ALA A 380 -1.34 2.47 -16.94
CA ALA A 380 -1.27 2.62 -18.39
C ALA A 380 -0.04 1.93 -18.98
N VAL A 381 1.10 1.92 -18.27
CA VAL A 381 2.26 1.12 -18.67
C VAL A 381 1.92 -0.37 -18.65
N MET A 382 1.22 -0.82 -17.61
CA MET A 382 0.76 -2.21 -17.53
C MET A 382 -0.19 -2.57 -18.69
N GLY A 383 -1.13 -1.67 -19.03
CA GLY A 383 -2.04 -1.85 -20.16
C GLY A 383 -1.37 -1.79 -21.53
N SER A 384 -0.36 -0.93 -21.72
CA SER A 384 0.35 -0.81 -23.01
C SER A 384 1.09 -2.09 -23.41
N LYS A 385 1.43 -2.90 -22.41
CA LYS A 385 2.06 -4.22 -22.54
C LYS A 385 1.06 -5.35 -22.76
N ASN A 386 -0.24 -5.06 -22.81
CA ASN A 386 -1.34 -6.02 -22.82
C ASN A 386 -1.36 -6.94 -21.58
N LEU A 387 -0.80 -6.49 -20.45
CA LEU A 387 -0.81 -7.25 -19.20
C LEU A 387 -2.02 -6.83 -18.35
N LYS A 388 -3.02 -7.69 -18.23
CA LYS A 388 -4.26 -7.40 -17.49
C LYS A 388 -4.10 -7.55 -15.97
N ALA A 389 -3.30 -8.53 -15.53
CA ALA A 389 -3.11 -8.82 -14.12
C ALA A 389 -1.81 -9.58 -13.84
N ILE A 390 -1.37 -9.53 -12.58
CA ILE A 390 -0.33 -10.38 -11.99
C ILE A 390 -0.97 -11.10 -10.81
N ALA A 391 -1.00 -12.42 -10.83
CA ALA A 391 -1.52 -13.27 -9.79
C ALA A 391 -0.39 -14.10 -9.19
N VAL A 392 -0.30 -14.11 -7.86
CA VAL A 392 0.80 -14.72 -7.13
C VAL A 392 0.28 -15.63 -6.02
N ARG A 393 0.92 -16.78 -5.89
CA ARG A 393 0.86 -17.69 -4.75
C ARG A 393 2.28 -18.09 -4.36
N GLY A 394 2.56 -18.04 -3.07
CA GLY A 394 3.88 -18.36 -2.55
C GLY A 394 3.84 -19.22 -1.29
N SER A 395 4.64 -20.29 -1.26
CA SER A 395 4.73 -21.22 -0.14
C SER A 395 6.07 -21.19 0.59
N GLN A 396 7.06 -20.46 0.08
CA GLN A 396 8.40 -20.36 0.66
C GLN A 396 8.41 -19.49 1.93
N ILE A 397 9.38 -19.78 2.81
CA ILE A 397 9.58 -19.05 4.06
C ILE A 397 10.54 -17.88 3.84
N VAL A 398 10.14 -16.69 4.28
CA VAL A 398 11.06 -15.55 4.46
C VAL A 398 11.79 -15.73 5.79
N GLY A 399 13.10 -15.96 5.73
CA GLY A 399 13.96 -16.17 6.89
C GLY A 399 14.38 -14.88 7.60
N LEU A 400 15.08 -15.05 8.72
CA LEU A 400 15.79 -13.98 9.41
C LEU A 400 17.24 -14.38 9.70
N ASN A 401 18.15 -13.41 9.59
CA ASN A 401 19.55 -13.62 9.99
C ASN A 401 19.69 -13.80 11.51
N ASN A 402 19.00 -12.97 12.29
CA ASN A 402 18.95 -13.07 13.75
C ASN A 402 17.51 -12.93 14.26
N PRO A 403 16.78 -14.06 14.41
CA PRO A 403 15.42 -14.10 14.94
C PRO A 403 15.20 -13.36 16.26
N ALA A 404 16.08 -13.57 17.24
CA ALA A 404 15.93 -13.01 18.59
C ALA A 404 16.08 -11.47 18.57
N ALA A 405 17.09 -10.96 17.88
CA ALA A 405 17.29 -9.52 17.71
C ALA A 405 16.12 -8.89 16.94
N PHE A 406 15.58 -9.58 15.94
CA PHE A 406 14.46 -9.08 15.13
C PHE A 406 13.18 -8.96 15.94
N ILE A 407 12.87 -9.96 16.78
CA ILE A 407 11.72 -9.93 17.69
C ILE A 407 11.85 -8.77 18.68
N LYS A 408 13.04 -8.56 19.26
CA LYS A 408 13.31 -7.43 20.15
C LYS A 408 13.13 -6.08 19.44
N ALA A 409 13.59 -5.97 18.20
CA ALA A 409 13.39 -4.76 17.39
C ALA A 409 11.91 -4.52 17.03
N CYS A 410 11.14 -5.58 16.75
CA CYS A 410 9.68 -5.47 16.57
C CYS A 410 8.98 -5.01 17.85
N ALA A 411 9.38 -5.53 19.02
CA ALA A 411 8.84 -5.08 20.31
C ALA A 411 9.13 -3.60 20.56
N LYS A 412 10.37 -3.15 20.27
CA LYS A 412 10.74 -1.73 20.34
C LYS A 412 9.88 -0.87 19.40
N ALA A 413 9.70 -1.30 18.15
CA ALA A 413 8.84 -0.61 17.19
C ALA A 413 7.40 -0.50 17.70
N GLN A 414 6.87 -1.56 18.31
CA GLN A 414 5.54 -1.55 18.91
C GLN A 414 5.43 -0.55 20.06
N THR A 415 6.42 -0.50 20.95
CA THR A 415 6.47 0.50 22.03
C THR A 415 6.50 1.93 21.49
N GLU A 416 7.28 2.19 20.44
CA GLU A 416 7.33 3.50 19.79
C GLU A 416 5.98 3.89 19.15
N LEU A 417 5.33 2.94 18.48
CA LEU A 417 3.99 3.15 17.91
C LEU A 417 2.93 3.41 18.99
N ASP A 418 3.00 2.74 20.14
CA ASP A 418 2.05 2.93 21.24
C ASP A 418 2.29 4.22 22.04
N ALA A 419 3.46 4.82 21.91
CA ALA A 419 3.80 6.11 22.52
C ALA A 419 3.43 7.32 21.63
N SER A 420 3.12 7.10 20.35
CA SER A 420 2.89 8.18 19.38
C SER A 420 1.42 8.61 19.31
N ALA A 421 1.16 9.89 19.59
CA ALA A 421 -0.17 10.49 19.45
C ALA A 421 -0.67 10.49 18.00
N ASP A 422 0.23 10.67 17.03
CA ASP A 422 -0.11 10.59 15.60
C ASP A 422 -0.62 9.19 15.23
N ILE A 423 -0.02 8.15 15.80
CA ILE A 423 -0.45 6.77 15.59
C ILE A 423 -1.81 6.51 16.22
N ASP A 424 -2.09 7.08 17.40
CA ASP A 424 -3.41 6.96 18.04
C ASP A 424 -4.50 7.68 17.23
N ALA A 425 -4.20 8.86 16.67
CA ALA A 425 -5.09 9.56 15.74
C ALA A 425 -5.35 8.72 14.47
N MET A 426 -4.30 8.13 13.87
CA MET A 426 -4.42 7.25 12.70
C MET A 426 -5.22 5.97 13.01
N LYS A 427 -5.07 5.38 14.20
CA LYS A 427 -5.89 4.24 14.64
C LYS A 427 -7.36 4.63 14.79
N ALA A 428 -7.67 5.87 15.17
CA ALA A 428 -9.03 6.35 15.40
C ALA A 428 -9.74 6.76 14.10
N GLY A 429 -9.21 7.76 13.40
CA GLY A 429 -9.83 8.39 12.23
C GLY A 429 -9.22 8.02 10.88
N GLY A 430 -8.14 7.22 10.87
CA GLY A 430 -7.37 7.00 9.65
C GLY A 430 -6.80 8.32 9.12
N THR A 431 -6.65 8.44 7.80
CA THR A 431 -6.22 9.71 7.20
C THR A 431 -7.37 10.72 7.09
N ALA A 432 -8.63 10.30 7.20
CA ALA A 432 -9.79 11.16 7.03
C ALA A 432 -9.85 12.34 8.02
N GLY A 433 -9.27 12.19 9.22
CA GLY A 433 -9.13 13.28 10.19
C GLY A 433 -8.29 14.45 9.68
N ALA A 434 -7.42 14.23 8.69
CA ALA A 434 -6.63 15.29 8.08
C ALA A 434 -7.48 16.30 7.26
N VAL A 435 -8.73 15.96 6.92
CA VAL A 435 -9.64 16.88 6.20
C VAL A 435 -9.91 18.14 7.03
N ASP A 436 -10.26 17.98 8.30
CA ASP A 436 -10.54 19.12 9.18
C ASP A 436 -9.23 19.83 9.58
N TYR A 437 -8.15 19.09 9.85
CA TYR A 437 -6.84 19.70 10.08
C TYR A 437 -6.38 20.59 8.91
N ALA A 438 -6.47 20.10 7.68
CA ALA A 438 -6.10 20.88 6.49
C ALA A 438 -7.03 22.08 6.29
N ASN A 439 -8.32 21.95 6.65
CA ASN A 439 -9.27 23.05 6.58
C ASN A 439 -8.94 24.16 7.59
N GLU A 440 -8.70 23.81 8.84
CA GLU A 440 -8.37 24.75 9.93
C GLU A 440 -7.06 25.50 9.66
N THR A 441 -6.14 24.85 8.97
CA THR A 441 -4.81 25.39 8.64
C THR A 441 -4.74 26.07 7.27
N GLY A 442 -5.85 26.14 6.53
CA GLY A 442 -5.92 26.82 5.23
C GLY A 442 -5.21 26.09 4.08
N LEU A 443 -5.07 24.76 4.20
CA LEU A 443 -4.37 23.89 3.24
C LEU A 443 -5.33 23.03 2.40
N LEU A 444 -6.63 23.03 2.67
CA LEU A 444 -7.61 22.19 1.98
C LEU A 444 -7.98 22.79 0.61
N PRO A 445 -7.83 22.07 -0.52
CA PRO A 445 -8.25 22.59 -1.81
C PRO A 445 -9.77 22.74 -1.89
N HIS A 446 -10.23 23.93 -2.30
CA HIS A 446 -11.64 24.20 -2.63
C HIS A 446 -11.74 24.80 -4.04
N LYS A 447 -12.63 24.23 -4.86
CA LYS A 447 -12.88 24.60 -6.26
C LYS A 447 -11.62 24.81 -7.10
N ASN A 448 -10.91 23.71 -7.42
CA ASN A 448 -9.64 23.74 -8.17
C ASN A 448 -8.58 24.69 -7.56
N TYR A 449 -8.43 24.61 -6.23
CA TYR A 449 -7.57 25.48 -5.42
C TYR A 449 -7.88 26.98 -5.58
N MET A 450 -9.11 27.40 -5.83
CA MET A 450 -9.46 28.82 -5.69
C MET A 450 -9.41 29.24 -4.21
N GLY A 451 -9.98 28.44 -3.32
CA GLY A 451 -9.91 28.62 -1.86
C GLY A 451 -8.90 27.71 -1.18
N GLY A 452 -8.65 27.97 0.11
CA GLY A 452 -7.86 27.12 1.03
C GLY A 452 -8.69 26.50 2.16
N THR A 453 -10.00 26.78 2.21
CA THR A 453 -10.93 26.22 3.20
C THR A 453 -12.26 25.84 2.54
N PHE A 454 -13.01 24.95 3.20
CA PHE A 454 -14.33 24.49 2.82
C PHE A 454 -15.22 24.38 4.05
N GLU A 455 -16.25 25.22 4.15
CA GLU A 455 -17.16 25.29 5.31
C GLU A 455 -17.77 23.94 5.73
N LYS A 456 -17.93 23.02 4.77
CA LYS A 456 -18.54 21.69 4.97
C LYS A 456 -17.50 20.56 5.12
N SER A 457 -16.25 20.88 5.47
CA SER A 457 -15.15 19.91 5.61
C SER A 457 -15.51 18.74 6.54
N ASN A 458 -16.20 19.03 7.65
CA ASN A 458 -16.59 18.03 8.65
C ASN A 458 -17.53 16.93 8.11
N LYS A 459 -18.23 17.19 6.99
CA LYS A 459 -19.05 16.18 6.32
C LYS A 459 -18.20 15.15 5.58
N LEU A 460 -16.97 15.50 5.22
CA LEU A 460 -16.02 14.66 4.48
C LEU A 460 -14.92 14.05 5.37
N SER A 461 -14.69 14.64 6.56
CA SER A 461 -13.72 14.15 7.53
C SER A 461 -14.10 12.81 8.14
N ASP A 462 -13.28 12.32 9.07
CA ASP A 462 -13.55 11.12 9.86
C ASP A 462 -14.92 11.17 10.55
N ILE A 463 -15.37 12.34 11.01
CA ILE A 463 -16.71 12.53 11.62
C ILE A 463 -17.82 12.16 10.63
N GLY A 464 -17.81 12.76 9.44
CA GLY A 464 -18.80 12.51 8.40
C GLY A 464 -18.75 11.08 7.87
N GLN A 465 -17.54 10.55 7.67
CA GLN A 465 -17.35 9.18 7.20
C GLN A 465 -17.77 8.14 8.24
N ALA A 466 -17.43 8.30 9.52
CA ALA A 466 -17.85 7.39 10.59
C ALA A 466 -19.37 7.26 10.65
N ARG A 467 -20.07 8.40 10.56
CA ARG A 467 -21.55 8.45 10.59
C ARG A 467 -22.18 7.66 9.44
N HIS A 468 -21.63 7.76 8.24
CA HIS A 468 -22.31 7.29 7.02
C HIS A 468 -21.74 6.01 6.40
N LEU A 469 -20.47 5.70 6.64
CA LEU A 469 -19.72 4.67 5.94
C LEU A 469 -19.20 3.57 6.86
N TRP A 470 -18.45 3.93 7.92
CA TRP A 470 -17.60 2.96 8.62
C TRP A 470 -18.39 1.90 9.40
N LEU A 471 -17.80 0.71 9.50
CA LEU A 471 -18.31 -0.46 10.21
C LEU A 471 -17.22 -1.18 11.02
N GLY A 472 -15.97 -1.13 10.58
CA GLY A 472 -14.85 -1.77 11.28
C GLY A 472 -13.49 -1.29 10.77
N SER A 473 -12.42 -1.70 11.45
CA SER A 473 -11.05 -1.38 11.02
C SER A 473 -10.42 -2.55 10.26
N SER A 474 -9.58 -2.24 9.28
CA SER A 474 -8.82 -3.22 8.51
C SER A 474 -7.34 -2.83 8.46
N ALA A 475 -6.46 -3.79 8.18
CA ALA A 475 -5.02 -3.61 8.21
C ALA A 475 -4.33 -4.26 6.99
N CYS A 476 -3.22 -3.65 6.59
CA CYS A 476 -2.25 -4.31 5.71
C CYS A 476 -1.57 -5.47 6.44
N MET A 477 -0.91 -6.37 5.70
CA MET A 477 -0.18 -7.48 6.30
C MET A 477 0.90 -6.97 7.28
N GLY A 478 0.95 -7.55 8.48
CA GLY A 478 1.92 -7.22 9.52
C GLY A 478 1.72 -5.85 10.19
N CYS A 479 0.63 -5.12 9.89
CA CYS A 479 0.48 -3.74 10.37
C CYS A 479 -0.39 -3.64 11.65
N PRO A 480 0.15 -3.13 12.77
CA PRO A 480 -0.63 -2.90 13.99
C PRO A 480 -1.41 -1.57 13.99
N ILE A 481 -1.11 -0.64 13.08
CA ILE A 481 -1.70 0.72 13.01
C ILE A 481 -3.16 0.70 12.56
N ARG A 482 -3.55 -0.27 11.70
CA ARG A 482 -4.96 -0.51 11.28
C ARG A 482 -5.71 0.77 10.86
N CYS A 483 -5.06 1.60 10.03
CA CYS A 483 -5.58 2.91 9.64
C CYS A 483 -6.88 2.84 8.81
N SER A 484 -7.06 1.80 8.01
CA SER A 484 -8.23 1.65 7.12
C SER A 484 -9.53 1.44 7.90
N LYS A 485 -10.59 2.10 7.45
CA LYS A 485 -11.95 1.95 7.99
C LYS A 485 -12.85 1.39 6.92
N MET A 486 -13.11 0.09 7.03
CA MET A 486 -14.01 -0.59 6.11
C MET A 486 -15.46 -0.26 6.46
N GLY A 487 -16.26 -0.07 5.42
CA GLY A 487 -17.61 0.40 5.56
C GLY A 487 -18.51 0.07 4.39
N ALA A 488 -19.75 0.54 4.49
CA ALA A 488 -20.69 0.51 3.39
C ALA A 488 -21.59 1.74 3.43
N VAL A 489 -22.00 2.22 2.26
CA VAL A 489 -23.04 3.26 2.17
C VAL A 489 -24.38 2.64 2.57
N ARG A 490 -24.94 3.10 3.69
CA ARG A 490 -26.16 2.51 4.29
C ARG A 490 -27.46 3.20 3.86
N THR A 491 -27.40 4.41 3.33
CA THR A 491 -28.57 5.26 3.05
C THR A 491 -28.40 6.05 1.74
N GLY A 492 -29.51 6.53 1.17
CA GLY A 492 -29.51 7.37 -0.02
C GLY A 492 -29.31 6.60 -1.34
N LYS A 493 -29.06 7.36 -2.41
CA LYS A 493 -28.94 6.85 -3.80
C LYS A 493 -27.90 5.74 -3.98
N TYR A 494 -26.82 5.79 -3.21
CA TYR A 494 -25.65 4.91 -3.37
C TYR A 494 -25.62 3.74 -2.36
N LYS A 495 -26.78 3.40 -1.75
CA LYS A 495 -26.89 2.33 -0.75
C LYS A 495 -26.36 0.99 -1.31
N GLY A 496 -25.55 0.30 -0.51
CA GLY A 496 -25.04 -1.05 -0.81
C GLY A 496 -23.58 -1.08 -1.29
N ILE A 497 -22.98 0.06 -1.62
CA ILE A 497 -21.57 0.14 -1.97
C ILE A 497 -20.71 -0.20 -0.75
N ILE A 498 -19.85 -1.21 -0.87
CA ILE A 498 -18.77 -1.50 0.08
C ILE A 498 -17.57 -0.64 -0.31
N THR A 499 -17.03 0.06 0.68
CA THR A 499 -15.91 1.00 0.49
C THR A 499 -14.94 0.90 1.66
N ASP A 500 -13.66 1.12 1.38
CA ASP A 500 -12.72 1.55 2.42
C ASP A 500 -13.03 3.02 2.79
N MET A 501 -12.32 3.56 3.77
CA MET A 501 -12.36 4.97 4.08
C MET A 501 -11.97 5.77 2.84
N LEU A 502 -12.57 6.95 2.73
CA LEU A 502 -12.07 7.94 1.80
C LEU A 502 -10.81 8.51 2.43
N GLU A 503 -9.67 8.03 1.92
CA GLU A 503 -8.36 8.58 2.24
C GLU A 503 -8.39 10.10 2.07
N TYR A 504 -7.68 10.82 2.94
CA TYR A 504 -7.63 12.31 2.94
C TYR A 504 -7.59 12.91 1.54
N GLU A 505 -6.62 12.48 0.74
CA GLU A 505 -6.38 13.01 -0.60
C GLU A 505 -7.59 12.84 -1.52
N SER A 506 -8.25 11.68 -1.47
CA SER A 506 -9.46 11.40 -2.25
C SER A 506 -10.65 12.20 -1.73
N ALA A 507 -10.85 12.28 -0.41
CA ALA A 507 -11.92 13.05 0.19
C ALA A 507 -11.80 14.55 -0.14
N ALA A 508 -10.58 15.09 -0.11
CA ALA A 508 -10.31 16.47 -0.44
C ALA A 508 -10.47 16.74 -1.95
N LEU A 509 -9.84 15.95 -2.83
CA LEU A 509 -9.83 16.23 -4.28
C LEU A 509 -11.12 15.83 -5.01
N MET A 510 -11.87 14.85 -4.51
CA MET A 510 -13.18 14.46 -5.07
C MET A 510 -14.36 15.08 -4.32
N GLY A 511 -14.13 15.64 -3.13
CA GLY A 511 -15.13 16.33 -2.32
C GLY A 511 -14.95 17.84 -2.36
N ALA A 512 -14.14 18.37 -1.43
CA ALA A 512 -13.95 19.81 -1.25
C ALA A 512 -13.48 20.53 -2.53
N ASN A 513 -12.51 19.99 -3.25
CA ASN A 513 -12.00 20.56 -4.49
C ASN A 513 -13.07 20.64 -5.60
N LEU A 514 -14.11 19.81 -5.52
CA LEU A 514 -15.25 19.79 -6.44
C LEU A 514 -16.50 20.49 -5.86
N ASP A 515 -16.43 21.06 -4.66
CA ASP A 515 -17.56 21.62 -3.91
C ASP A 515 -18.67 20.59 -3.59
N ILE A 516 -18.30 19.32 -3.41
CA ILE A 516 -19.21 18.21 -3.08
C ILE A 516 -19.04 17.81 -1.62
N SER A 517 -20.09 17.98 -0.80
CA SER A 517 -20.07 17.63 0.63
C SER A 517 -20.80 16.34 1.01
N ASP A 518 -21.53 15.70 0.09
CA ASP A 518 -22.16 14.40 0.40
C ASP A 518 -21.11 13.29 0.33
N VAL A 519 -20.62 12.88 1.49
CA VAL A 519 -19.60 11.83 1.63
C VAL A 519 -20.00 10.50 1.00
N ARG A 520 -21.29 10.21 0.86
CA ARG A 520 -21.77 8.99 0.19
C ARG A 520 -21.61 9.09 -1.32
N ALA A 521 -21.80 10.29 -1.87
CA ALA A 521 -21.52 10.56 -3.27
C ALA A 521 -20.00 10.51 -3.55
N VAL A 522 -19.19 11.12 -2.69
CA VAL A 522 -17.72 11.04 -2.80
C VAL A 522 -17.25 9.59 -2.71
N ALA A 523 -17.82 8.78 -1.81
CA ALA A 523 -17.53 7.35 -1.72
C ALA A 523 -17.85 6.58 -3.01
N HIS A 524 -18.99 6.89 -3.64
CA HIS A 524 -19.35 6.34 -4.94
C HIS A 524 -18.35 6.73 -6.03
N LEU A 525 -17.97 8.00 -6.11
CA LEU A 525 -17.01 8.50 -7.10
C LEU A 525 -15.63 7.86 -6.93
N VAL A 526 -15.15 7.72 -5.69
CA VAL A 526 -13.86 7.06 -5.40
C VAL A 526 -13.93 5.56 -5.71
N LYS A 527 -15.03 4.87 -5.33
CA LYS A 527 -15.23 3.45 -5.69
C LYS A 527 -15.24 3.27 -7.21
N LEU A 528 -15.84 4.20 -7.95
CA LEU A 528 -15.85 4.17 -9.41
C LEU A 528 -14.43 4.30 -9.98
N CYS A 529 -13.60 5.17 -9.39
CA CYS A 529 -12.18 5.27 -9.74
C CYS A 529 -11.42 3.95 -9.48
N ASP A 530 -11.66 3.31 -8.32
CA ASP A 530 -11.05 2.02 -7.98
C ASP A 530 -11.43 0.90 -8.95
N LEU A 531 -12.72 0.80 -9.30
CA LEU A 531 -13.25 -0.18 -10.24
C LEU A 531 -12.65 0.02 -11.63
N LEU A 532 -12.63 1.26 -12.11
CA LEU A 532 -12.13 1.59 -13.44
C LEU A 532 -10.60 1.59 -13.54
N GLY A 533 -9.91 1.58 -12.40
CA GLY A 533 -8.45 1.58 -12.33
C GLY A 533 -7.84 2.93 -12.67
N ILE A 534 -8.38 4.04 -12.14
CA ILE A 534 -7.88 5.40 -12.37
C ILE A 534 -7.61 6.15 -11.05
N ASP A 535 -6.52 6.93 -10.99
CA ASP A 535 -6.13 7.71 -9.81
C ASP A 535 -7.21 8.71 -9.38
N SER A 536 -7.79 8.55 -8.19
CA SER A 536 -8.81 9.46 -7.64
C SER A 536 -8.28 10.87 -7.41
N MET A 537 -6.99 11.03 -7.11
CA MET A 537 -6.38 12.35 -6.87
C MET A 537 -6.30 13.14 -8.17
N SER A 538 -5.63 12.56 -9.16
CA SER A 538 -5.47 13.20 -10.48
C SER A 538 -6.83 13.36 -11.17
N THR A 539 -7.73 12.40 -11.01
CA THR A 539 -9.12 12.51 -11.53
C THR A 539 -9.88 13.67 -10.89
N GLY A 540 -9.81 13.83 -9.56
CA GLY A 540 -10.46 14.95 -8.87
C GLY A 540 -9.91 16.32 -9.29
N ALA A 541 -8.60 16.41 -9.48
CA ALA A 541 -7.97 17.63 -10.01
C ALA A 541 -8.37 17.91 -11.47
N VAL A 542 -8.39 16.89 -12.33
CA VAL A 542 -8.82 17.00 -13.74
C VAL A 542 -10.30 17.41 -13.84
N ILE A 543 -11.17 16.87 -13.00
CA ILE A 543 -12.59 17.24 -12.95
C ILE A 543 -12.75 18.68 -12.44
N GLY A 544 -12.01 19.08 -11.40
CA GLY A 544 -12.05 20.46 -10.92
C GLY A 544 -11.61 21.46 -11.99
N PHE A 545 -10.57 21.12 -12.75
CA PHE A 545 -10.12 21.88 -13.93
C PHE A 545 -11.21 21.96 -15.00
N ALA A 546 -11.87 20.85 -15.34
CA ALA A 546 -12.94 20.82 -16.33
C ALA A 546 -14.19 21.62 -15.88
N MET A 547 -14.56 21.55 -14.60
CA MET A 547 -15.67 22.33 -14.02
C MET A 547 -15.38 23.83 -14.08
N GLU A 548 -14.16 24.26 -13.74
CA GLU A 548 -13.79 25.68 -13.83
C GLU A 548 -13.80 26.18 -15.28
N LEU A 549 -13.33 25.37 -16.24
CA LEU A 549 -13.43 25.72 -17.66
C LEU A 549 -14.89 25.77 -18.15
N GLY A 550 -15.75 24.90 -17.63
CA GLY A 550 -17.19 24.92 -17.90
C GLY A 550 -17.85 26.21 -17.41
N GLU A 551 -17.58 26.61 -16.16
CA GLU A 551 -18.08 27.87 -15.58
C GLU A 551 -17.53 29.12 -16.30
N LYS A 552 -16.32 29.04 -16.85
CA LYS A 552 -15.74 30.11 -17.71
C LYS A 552 -16.26 30.09 -19.15
N GLY A 553 -17.12 29.13 -19.53
CA GLY A 553 -17.63 28.98 -20.90
C GLY A 553 -16.57 28.54 -21.92
N VAL A 554 -15.43 28.01 -21.47
CA VAL A 554 -14.35 27.52 -22.34
C VAL A 554 -14.67 26.10 -22.84
N LEU A 555 -15.20 25.25 -21.95
CA LEU A 555 -15.70 23.92 -22.31
C LEU A 555 -17.22 23.92 -22.37
N ASN A 556 -17.76 23.32 -23.43
CA ASN A 556 -19.19 23.10 -23.55
C ASN A 556 -19.63 21.94 -22.64
N SER A 557 -20.78 22.12 -22.00
CA SER A 557 -21.41 21.05 -21.22
C SER A 557 -21.96 19.97 -22.15
N PRO A 558 -21.72 18.67 -21.88
CA PRO A 558 -22.42 17.58 -22.55
C PRO A 558 -23.93 17.68 -22.34
N GLU A 559 -24.72 17.10 -23.24
CA GLU A 559 -26.17 17.10 -23.13
C GLU A 559 -26.63 16.49 -21.79
N GLY A 560 -27.47 17.22 -21.05
CA GLY A 560 -27.98 16.79 -19.75
C GLY A 560 -26.96 16.76 -18.61
N VAL A 561 -25.72 17.23 -18.82
CA VAL A 561 -24.64 17.24 -17.82
C VAL A 561 -23.94 18.59 -17.78
N GLU A 562 -24.25 19.40 -16.78
CA GLU A 562 -23.66 20.74 -16.62
C GLU A 562 -22.27 20.69 -15.93
N LEU A 563 -21.23 21.16 -16.62
CA LEU A 563 -19.87 21.25 -16.10
C LEU A 563 -19.71 22.43 -15.12
N LYS A 564 -20.14 22.24 -13.87
CA LYS A 564 -20.01 23.21 -12.79
C LYS A 564 -19.62 22.56 -11.47
N PHE A 565 -19.04 23.35 -10.55
CA PHE A 565 -18.73 22.86 -9.21
C PHE A 565 -20.00 22.43 -8.47
N GLY A 566 -19.86 21.39 -7.63
CA GLY A 566 -20.95 20.77 -6.88
C GLY A 566 -21.78 19.76 -7.68
N ASN A 567 -21.58 19.64 -9.00
CA ASN A 567 -22.34 18.71 -9.82
C ASN A 567 -21.78 17.28 -9.79
N ILE A 568 -22.40 16.42 -8.96
CA ILE A 568 -22.04 15.00 -8.81
C ILE A 568 -22.23 14.22 -10.13
N GLN A 569 -23.26 14.53 -10.92
CA GLN A 569 -23.52 13.85 -12.19
C GLN A 569 -22.42 14.15 -13.21
N ALA A 570 -21.92 15.40 -13.23
CA ALA A 570 -20.78 15.78 -14.06
C ALA A 570 -19.51 15.05 -13.65
N ALA A 571 -19.23 14.95 -12.35
CA ALA A 571 -18.09 14.17 -11.86
C ALA A 571 -18.19 12.69 -12.28
N GLU A 572 -19.35 12.05 -12.09
CA GLU A 572 -19.56 10.66 -12.51
C GLU A 572 -19.42 10.46 -14.02
N TYR A 573 -19.99 11.36 -14.82
CA TYR A 573 -19.86 11.35 -16.28
C TYR A 573 -18.39 11.44 -16.71
N LEU A 574 -17.66 12.40 -16.15
CA LEU A 574 -16.25 12.63 -16.48
C LEU A 574 -15.37 11.43 -16.11
N ILE A 575 -15.56 10.81 -14.93
CA ILE A 575 -14.80 9.60 -14.55
C ILE A 575 -14.98 8.49 -15.60
N LYS A 576 -16.22 8.21 -16.01
CA LYS A 576 -16.51 7.14 -16.97
C LYS A 576 -15.92 7.44 -18.34
N THR A 577 -16.14 8.65 -18.86
CA THR A 577 -15.68 8.99 -20.20
C THR A 577 -14.16 9.12 -20.30
N ILE A 578 -13.50 9.55 -19.22
CA ILE A 578 -12.03 9.54 -19.12
C ILE A 578 -11.51 8.10 -19.15
N ALA A 579 -12.05 7.23 -18.29
CA ALA A 579 -11.59 5.84 -18.19
C ALA A 579 -11.83 5.05 -19.48
N ASN A 580 -12.96 5.27 -20.14
CA ASN A 580 -13.34 4.57 -21.37
C ASN A 580 -12.80 5.24 -22.64
N GLN A 581 -12.41 6.51 -22.56
CA GLN A 581 -12.04 7.35 -23.70
C GLN A 581 -13.10 7.36 -24.82
N ASP A 582 -14.38 7.33 -24.43
CA ASP A 582 -15.53 7.22 -25.34
C ASP A 582 -16.11 8.57 -25.80
N SER A 583 -15.50 9.69 -25.38
CA SER A 583 -15.76 11.03 -25.91
C SER A 583 -14.46 11.80 -26.16
N ASP A 584 -14.50 12.83 -27.00
CA ASP A 584 -13.34 13.67 -27.28
C ASP A 584 -12.88 14.46 -26.04
N LEU A 585 -13.84 14.85 -25.19
CA LEU A 585 -13.54 15.43 -23.88
C LEU A 585 -12.82 14.40 -22.99
N GLY A 586 -13.32 13.16 -22.92
CA GLY A 586 -12.71 12.06 -22.18
C GLY A 586 -11.29 11.74 -22.63
N LYS A 587 -11.05 11.63 -23.94
CA LYS A 587 -9.72 11.44 -24.55
C LYS A 587 -8.76 12.59 -24.24
N THR A 588 -9.25 13.82 -24.24
CA THR A 588 -8.42 14.99 -23.94
C THR A 588 -8.02 15.01 -22.47
N LEU A 589 -8.99 14.79 -21.58
CA LEU A 589 -8.77 14.81 -20.14
C LEU A 589 -7.95 13.62 -19.64
N SER A 590 -8.04 12.45 -20.28
CA SER A 590 -7.24 11.25 -19.93
C SER A 590 -5.73 11.45 -20.03
N LEU A 591 -5.29 12.53 -20.66
CA LEU A 591 -3.88 12.87 -20.79
C LEU A 591 -3.30 13.60 -19.56
N GLY A 592 -4.15 14.06 -18.63
CA GLY A 592 -3.79 14.87 -17.46
C GLY A 592 -3.86 16.36 -17.75
N VAL A 593 -3.94 17.20 -16.71
CA VAL A 593 -4.26 18.64 -16.85
C VAL A 593 -3.24 19.40 -17.70
N LYS A 594 -1.95 19.02 -17.65
CA LYS A 594 -0.88 19.68 -18.44
C LYS A 594 -1.12 19.54 -19.94
N LYS A 595 -1.39 18.32 -20.40
CA LYS A 595 -1.61 18.01 -21.82
C LYS A 595 -3.01 18.47 -22.26
N ALA A 596 -4.02 18.23 -21.43
CA ALA A 596 -5.39 18.69 -21.69
C ALA A 596 -5.45 20.21 -21.87
N ALA A 597 -4.83 20.99 -20.98
CA ALA A 597 -4.79 22.45 -21.08
C ALA A 597 -4.07 22.95 -22.35
N ALA A 598 -3.05 22.22 -22.81
CA ALA A 598 -2.36 22.55 -24.06
C ALA A 598 -3.25 22.30 -25.29
N ILE A 599 -4.07 21.25 -25.28
CA ILE A 599 -5.01 20.92 -26.37
C ILE A 599 -6.19 21.90 -26.38
N ILE A 600 -6.76 22.21 -25.20
CA ILE A 600 -7.93 23.08 -25.08
C ILE A 600 -7.61 24.54 -25.44
N GLY A 601 -6.43 25.03 -25.07
CA GLY A 601 -6.02 26.42 -25.34
C GLY A 601 -6.77 27.44 -24.46
N LYS A 602 -6.98 28.67 -24.97
CA LYS A 602 -7.75 29.75 -24.30
C LYS A 602 -7.36 29.98 -22.83
N ASP A 603 -6.07 30.14 -22.59
CA ASP A 603 -5.46 30.33 -21.26
C ASP A 603 -5.73 29.23 -20.23
N SER A 604 -6.20 28.04 -20.66
CA SER A 604 -6.44 26.90 -19.76
C SER A 604 -5.19 26.50 -18.95
N LYS A 605 -3.99 26.79 -19.46
CA LYS A 605 -2.72 26.56 -18.75
C LYS A 605 -2.62 27.33 -17.42
N ASP A 606 -3.31 28.45 -17.29
CA ASP A 606 -3.25 29.31 -16.10
C ASP A 606 -3.96 28.70 -14.88
N ILE A 607 -4.93 27.82 -15.13
CA ILE A 607 -5.74 27.16 -14.09
C ILE A 607 -5.43 25.66 -13.95
N ALA A 608 -4.49 25.14 -14.75
CA ALA A 608 -4.02 23.77 -14.67
C ALA A 608 -3.04 23.61 -13.48
N VAL A 609 -3.51 23.02 -12.38
CA VAL A 609 -2.73 22.92 -11.14
C VAL A 609 -1.87 21.64 -11.13
N HIS A 610 -0.64 21.75 -11.62
CA HIS A 610 0.30 20.62 -11.69
C HIS A 610 1.77 21.04 -11.49
N VAL A 611 2.66 20.08 -11.19
CA VAL A 611 4.13 20.22 -11.29
C VAL A 611 4.68 19.04 -12.08
N LYS A 612 5.48 19.32 -13.11
CA LYS A 612 6.02 18.33 -14.08
C LYS A 612 4.96 17.49 -14.80
N GLY A 613 3.71 17.94 -14.80
CA GLY A 613 2.57 17.27 -15.44
C GLY A 613 1.67 16.50 -14.48
N MET A 614 2.15 16.17 -13.28
CA MET A 614 1.35 15.52 -12.25
C MET A 614 0.55 16.55 -11.46
N GLU A 615 -0.74 16.28 -11.30
CA GLU A 615 -1.70 17.11 -10.58
C GLU A 615 -1.27 17.31 -9.11
N ALA A 616 -1.57 18.47 -8.53
CA ALA A 616 -1.19 18.76 -7.14
C ALA A 616 -1.90 17.83 -6.13
N PRO A 617 -1.20 17.42 -5.04
CA PRO A 617 -1.84 16.74 -3.92
C PRO A 617 -2.66 17.73 -3.09
N ALA A 618 -3.55 17.23 -2.24
CA ALA A 618 -4.51 18.00 -1.45
C ALA A 618 -3.89 18.86 -0.33
N TRP A 619 -2.65 19.31 -0.45
CA TRP A 619 -2.00 20.22 0.50
C TRP A 619 -1.66 21.52 -0.20
N GLY A 620 -2.54 22.52 -0.03
CA GLY A 620 -2.46 23.84 -0.67
C GLY A 620 -1.19 24.60 -0.25
N PRO A 621 -0.21 24.81 -1.15
CA PRO A 621 1.10 25.32 -0.74
C PRO A 621 1.09 26.81 -0.35
N ARG A 622 0.04 27.56 -0.69
CA ARG A 622 -0.08 28.97 -0.27
C ARG A 622 -0.21 29.15 1.25
N GLY A 623 -0.55 28.11 2.00
CA GLY A 623 -0.51 28.15 3.47
C GLY A 623 0.74 27.48 4.08
N ALA A 624 1.63 26.91 3.28
CA ALA A 624 2.81 26.18 3.75
C ALA A 624 3.93 26.20 2.68
N SER A 625 4.86 27.16 2.80
CA SER A 625 5.90 27.43 1.80
C SER A 625 6.85 26.24 1.58
N GLY A 626 7.21 25.52 2.64
CA GLY A 626 8.01 24.30 2.58
C GLY A 626 7.31 23.18 1.84
N MET A 627 5.99 23.01 2.00
CA MET A 627 5.21 22.08 1.18
C MET A 627 5.22 22.49 -0.29
N GLY A 628 5.15 23.79 -0.59
CA GLY A 628 5.38 24.31 -1.95
C GLY A 628 6.73 23.86 -2.53
N LEU A 629 7.80 24.03 -1.75
CA LEU A 629 9.15 23.58 -2.13
C LEU A 629 9.23 22.06 -2.31
N ALA A 630 8.63 21.27 -1.42
CA ALA A 630 8.60 19.82 -1.50
C ALA A 630 7.90 19.32 -2.77
N ILE A 631 6.75 19.92 -3.12
CA ILE A 631 5.97 19.56 -4.30
C ILE A 631 6.72 19.93 -5.59
N MET A 632 7.34 21.13 -5.65
CA MET A 632 8.01 21.56 -6.88
C MET A 632 9.31 20.80 -7.16
N THR A 633 10.00 20.34 -6.11
CA THR A 633 11.29 19.61 -6.22
C THR A 633 11.14 18.08 -6.25
N ALA A 634 9.93 17.55 -6.08
CA ALA A 634 9.69 16.11 -6.13
C ALA A 634 10.16 15.47 -7.47
N ASP A 635 10.77 14.29 -7.35
CA ASP A 635 11.38 13.51 -8.44
C ASP A 635 10.36 12.94 -9.45
N ARG A 636 9.10 12.76 -9.05
CA ARG A 636 8.02 12.21 -9.89
C ARG A 636 6.93 13.21 -10.29
N GLY A 637 7.13 14.51 -10.01
CA GLY A 637 6.08 15.53 -10.12
C GLY A 637 5.34 15.77 -8.79
N ALA A 638 4.30 16.61 -8.82
CA ALA A 638 3.66 17.18 -7.64
C ALA A 638 3.21 16.12 -6.63
N CYS A 639 3.92 15.95 -5.50
CA CYS A 639 3.63 14.87 -4.56
C CYS A 639 4.09 15.16 -3.12
N HIS A 640 3.17 15.03 -2.16
CA HIS A 640 3.41 15.28 -0.73
C HIS A 640 4.20 14.16 -0.02
N GLN A 641 4.23 12.93 -0.55
CA GLN A 641 4.93 11.81 0.09
C GLN A 641 6.47 11.91 0.02
N ARG A 642 6.99 12.86 -0.76
CA ARG A 642 8.44 13.04 -0.91
C ARG A 642 9.09 13.75 0.24
N ALA A 643 8.39 14.71 0.80
CA ALA A 643 8.67 15.32 2.07
C ALA A 643 7.37 15.89 2.60
N PHE A 644 7.15 15.73 3.90
CA PHE A 644 5.96 16.22 4.56
C PHE A 644 6.34 17.30 5.59
N PRO A 645 6.80 18.48 5.13
CA PRO A 645 7.26 19.54 6.02
C PRO A 645 6.13 20.11 6.89
N ILE A 646 4.86 19.92 6.52
CA ILE A 646 3.67 20.40 7.27
C ILE A 646 3.73 20.04 8.77
N ALA A 647 4.25 18.86 9.13
CA ALA A 647 4.44 18.49 10.53
C ALA A 647 5.30 19.51 11.32
N TYR A 648 6.27 20.12 10.66
CA TYR A 648 7.17 21.14 11.22
C TYR A 648 6.68 22.57 10.99
N GLU A 649 6.00 22.82 9.87
CA GLU A 649 5.54 24.16 9.49
C GLU A 649 4.26 24.59 10.22
N VAL A 650 3.41 23.62 10.53
CA VAL A 650 2.06 23.84 11.05
C VAL A 650 1.78 22.92 12.24
N GLY A 651 2.32 21.70 12.23
CA GLY A 651 2.14 20.72 13.31
C GLY A 651 2.89 21.01 14.61
N GLY A 652 3.69 22.08 14.67
CA GLY A 652 4.40 22.52 15.88
C GLY A 652 5.67 21.72 16.23
N VAL A 653 6.07 20.76 15.38
CA VAL A 653 7.32 20.01 15.57
C VAL A 653 8.51 20.92 15.29
N GLU A 654 9.43 21.01 16.25
CA GLU A 654 10.64 21.81 16.08
C GLU A 654 11.62 21.18 15.07
N TRP A 655 12.13 21.99 14.15
CA TRP A 655 13.25 21.63 13.29
C TRP A 655 14.54 22.19 13.88
N LYS A 656 15.47 21.32 14.30
CA LYS A 656 16.74 21.71 14.95
C LYS A 656 16.55 22.69 16.11
N LYS A 657 15.56 22.42 16.97
CA LYS A 657 15.18 23.26 18.12
C LYS A 657 14.69 24.66 17.74
N LYS A 658 14.16 24.81 16.52
CA LYS A 658 13.55 26.06 16.03
C LYS A 658 12.15 25.76 15.52
N GLN A 659 11.22 26.65 15.85
CA GLN A 659 9.90 26.68 15.24
C GLN A 659 10.04 27.20 13.80
N MET A 660 9.34 26.56 12.87
CA MET A 660 9.33 26.95 11.46
C MET A 660 7.97 27.54 11.14
N GLY A 661 7.89 28.84 10.84
CA GLY A 661 6.63 29.47 10.48
C GLY A 661 6.09 28.95 9.14
N PRO A 662 4.77 28.83 8.96
CA PRO A 662 4.18 28.25 7.74
C PRO A 662 4.55 29.00 6.45
N LEU A 663 4.74 30.32 6.55
CA LEU A 663 5.03 31.19 5.41
C LEU A 663 6.52 31.48 5.23
N ASP A 664 7.36 31.08 6.20
CA ASP A 664 8.80 31.30 6.14
C ASP A 664 9.41 30.67 4.87
N ILE A 665 10.41 31.31 4.30
CA ILE A 665 11.14 30.77 3.13
C ILE A 665 12.57 30.36 3.48
N VAL A 666 13.15 30.97 4.52
CA VAL A 666 14.52 30.69 4.98
C VAL A 666 14.54 29.38 5.77
N GLY A 667 15.51 28.51 5.47
CA GLY A 667 15.70 27.23 6.16
C GLY A 667 14.76 26.10 5.68
N LYS A 668 13.75 26.41 4.84
CA LYS A 668 12.86 25.39 4.24
C LYS A 668 13.61 24.43 3.33
N ALA A 669 14.63 24.91 2.62
CA ALA A 669 15.46 24.09 1.75
C ALA A 669 16.14 22.95 2.49
N GLU A 670 16.80 23.24 3.62
CA GLU A 670 17.47 22.23 4.43
C GLU A 670 16.48 21.21 5.02
N LEU A 671 15.32 21.68 5.50
CA LEU A 671 14.25 20.83 6.00
C LEU A 671 13.76 19.86 4.91
N VAL A 672 13.37 20.37 3.75
CA VAL A 672 12.85 19.56 2.63
C VAL A 672 13.92 18.60 2.10
N TYR A 673 15.15 19.08 1.93
CA TYR A 673 16.30 18.23 1.55
C TYR A 673 16.47 17.04 2.51
N SER A 674 16.45 17.31 3.82
CA SER A 674 16.63 16.29 4.85
C SER A 674 15.47 15.29 4.87
N LEU A 675 14.23 15.76 4.78
CA LEU A 675 13.04 14.91 4.74
C LEU A 675 13.00 14.01 3.49
N GLN A 676 13.41 14.54 2.33
CA GLN A 676 13.49 13.77 1.09
C GLN A 676 14.57 12.68 1.15
N ASN A 677 15.74 12.98 1.75
CA ASN A 677 16.77 11.97 1.98
C ASN A 677 16.28 10.89 2.94
N TYR A 678 15.70 11.30 4.08
CA TYR A 678 15.13 10.37 5.06
C TYR A 678 14.08 9.46 4.42
N SER A 679 13.14 10.04 3.66
CA SER A 679 12.07 9.28 3.01
C SER A 679 12.62 8.33 1.96
N ALA A 680 13.45 8.81 1.02
CA ALA A 680 14.03 7.97 -0.04
C ALA A 680 14.93 6.84 0.51
N GLY A 681 15.62 7.09 1.63
CA GLY A 681 16.41 6.08 2.31
C GLY A 681 15.56 4.95 2.88
N LEU A 682 14.51 5.28 3.62
CA LEU A 682 13.60 4.29 4.19
C LEU A 682 12.65 3.66 3.15
N ASP A 683 12.41 4.33 2.03
CA ASP A 683 11.67 3.79 0.88
C ASP A 683 12.36 2.58 0.23
N THR A 684 13.65 2.37 0.51
CA THR A 684 14.35 1.13 0.17
C THR A 684 13.86 -0.07 0.98
N LEU A 685 13.34 0.17 2.19
CA LEU A 685 12.64 -0.84 3.01
C LEU A 685 11.18 -1.00 2.60
N VAL A 686 10.68 -0.17 1.67
CA VAL A 686 9.26 0.03 1.35
C VAL A 686 8.42 0.23 2.62
N LYS A 687 8.88 1.11 3.51
CA LYS A 687 8.14 1.50 4.70
C LYS A 687 6.76 2.07 4.34
N CYS A 688 5.80 1.93 5.25
CA CYS A 688 4.61 2.77 5.26
C CYS A 688 4.96 4.13 5.89
N ASP A 689 4.56 5.23 5.26
CA ASP A 689 4.81 6.57 5.81
C ASP A 689 4.15 6.76 7.19
N PHE A 690 2.99 6.15 7.42
CA PHE A 690 2.35 6.17 8.75
C PHE A 690 3.15 5.36 9.78
N GLY A 691 3.92 4.36 9.35
CA GLY A 691 4.85 3.65 10.23
C GLY A 691 5.97 4.57 10.71
N SER A 692 6.50 5.44 9.84
CA SER A 692 7.55 6.41 10.21
C SER A 692 7.08 7.57 11.10
N PHE A 693 5.77 7.75 11.31
CA PHE A 693 5.27 8.71 12.30
C PHE A 693 5.46 8.25 13.75
N GLY A 694 5.70 6.96 13.97
CA GLY A 694 6.02 6.42 15.30
C GLY A 694 7.39 5.75 15.37
N ILE A 695 7.74 4.93 14.37
CA ILE A 695 8.95 4.11 14.41
C ILE A 695 10.17 4.95 14.08
N SER A 696 11.16 4.92 14.97
CA SER A 696 12.40 5.66 14.81
C SER A 696 13.29 5.08 13.70
N LYS A 697 14.13 5.93 13.13
CA LYS A 697 15.13 5.54 12.13
C LYS A 697 16.08 4.46 12.68
N GLU A 698 16.44 4.57 13.95
CA GLU A 698 17.29 3.62 14.66
C GLU A 698 16.61 2.25 14.75
N THR A 699 15.31 2.21 15.09
CA THR A 699 14.55 0.95 15.12
C THR A 699 14.46 0.31 13.75
N TYR A 700 14.27 1.07 12.67
CA TYR A 700 14.35 0.53 11.31
C TYR A 700 15.73 -0.05 10.99
N GLY A 701 16.80 0.59 11.47
CA GLY A 701 18.16 0.07 11.33
C GLY A 701 18.35 -1.27 12.06
N LEU A 702 17.83 -1.40 13.28
CA LEU A 702 17.87 -2.66 14.04
C LEU A 702 17.08 -3.78 13.34
N LEU A 703 15.90 -3.46 12.80
CA LEU A 703 15.09 -4.40 12.02
C LEU A 703 15.85 -4.88 10.77
N LEU A 704 16.45 -3.96 10.02
CA LEU A 704 17.22 -4.29 8.82
C LEU A 704 18.42 -5.18 9.14
N GLU A 705 19.22 -4.81 10.15
CA GLU A 705 20.41 -5.58 10.57
C GLU A 705 20.03 -6.99 11.02
N ALA A 706 19.00 -7.13 11.87
CA ALA A 706 18.54 -8.43 12.34
C ALA A 706 17.92 -9.28 11.22
N ALA A 707 17.27 -8.67 10.23
CA ALA A 707 16.66 -9.39 9.12
C ALA A 707 17.68 -9.85 8.07
N THR A 708 18.76 -9.10 7.85
CA THR A 708 19.66 -9.30 6.70
C THR A 708 21.09 -9.67 7.07
N GLY A 709 21.52 -9.38 8.30
CA GLY A 709 22.93 -9.45 8.72
C GLY A 709 23.77 -8.27 8.22
N GLN A 710 23.19 -7.32 7.47
CA GLN A 710 23.89 -6.12 7.04
C GLN A 710 24.09 -5.17 8.21
N ARG A 711 25.35 -4.83 8.52
CA ARG A 711 25.67 -3.85 9.55
C ARG A 711 25.13 -2.47 9.17
N VAL A 712 24.32 -1.88 10.06
CA VAL A 712 23.68 -0.58 9.81
C VAL A 712 24.37 0.53 10.61
N LYS A 713 24.94 1.51 9.90
CA LYS A 713 25.40 2.77 10.50
C LYS A 713 24.23 3.74 10.68
N LYS A 714 24.32 4.66 11.66
CA LYS A 714 23.27 5.67 11.93
C LYS A 714 22.92 6.53 10.71
N THR A 715 23.90 6.81 9.85
CA THR A 715 23.72 7.66 8.65
C THR A 715 23.21 6.90 7.43
N LEU A 716 23.01 5.56 7.50
CA LEU A 716 22.74 4.71 6.34
C LEU A 716 21.59 5.23 5.47
N PHE A 717 20.42 5.50 6.08
CA PHE A 717 19.25 5.92 5.30
C PHE A 717 19.41 7.31 4.69
N ASP A 718 20.06 8.26 5.38
CA ASP A 718 20.20 9.62 4.82
C ASP A 718 21.14 9.61 3.62
N GLU A 719 22.28 8.92 3.73
CA GLU A 719 23.25 8.80 2.63
C GLU A 719 22.69 7.99 1.45
N THR A 720 21.99 6.89 1.74
CA THR A 720 21.34 6.07 0.69
C THR A 720 20.23 6.84 0.00
N GLY A 721 19.45 7.60 0.77
CA GLY A 721 18.41 8.47 0.24
C GLY A 721 18.99 9.59 -0.63
N GLU A 722 20.06 10.24 -0.20
CA GLU A 722 20.76 11.27 -0.98
C GLU A 722 21.29 10.69 -2.31
N LYS A 723 21.89 9.49 -2.27
CA LYS A 723 22.35 8.75 -3.46
C LYS A 723 21.19 8.50 -4.43
N ILE A 724 20.08 7.92 -3.95
CA ILE A 724 18.91 7.59 -4.77
C ILE A 724 18.26 8.86 -5.34
N TRP A 725 18.21 9.95 -4.58
CA TRP A 725 17.65 11.22 -5.03
C TRP A 725 18.48 11.82 -6.18
N ASN A 726 19.80 11.72 -6.11
CA ASN A 726 20.68 12.15 -7.20
C ASN A 726 20.58 11.23 -8.42
N LEU A 727 20.49 9.90 -8.23
CA LEU A 727 20.32 8.95 -9.34
C LEU A 727 18.99 9.18 -10.08
N THR A 728 17.89 9.37 -9.36
CA THR A 728 16.58 9.69 -9.97
C THR A 728 16.58 11.06 -10.65
N ARG A 729 17.33 12.05 -10.11
CA ARG A 729 17.55 13.33 -10.80
C ARG A 729 18.30 13.14 -12.12
N LEU A 730 19.37 12.34 -12.14
CA LEU A 730 20.11 12.01 -13.37
C LEU A 730 19.24 11.30 -14.39
N PHE A 731 18.45 10.30 -13.96
CA PHE A 731 17.46 9.64 -14.82
C PHE A 731 16.53 10.68 -15.45
N ASN A 732 15.93 11.55 -14.63
CA ASN A 732 15.00 12.54 -15.14
C ASN A 732 15.64 13.51 -16.13
N LEU A 733 16.85 14.00 -15.84
CA LEU A 733 17.58 14.90 -16.74
C LEU A 733 17.89 14.21 -18.08
N ARG A 734 18.33 12.94 -18.03
CA ARG A 734 18.56 12.09 -19.20
C ARG A 734 17.30 11.90 -20.05
N GLU A 735 16.14 11.75 -19.40
CA GLU A 735 14.83 11.63 -20.06
C GLU A 735 14.24 12.98 -20.50
N GLY A 736 14.96 14.09 -20.35
CA GLY A 736 14.56 15.41 -20.86
C GLY A 736 13.84 16.31 -19.85
N LEU A 737 13.92 16.05 -18.54
CA LEU A 737 13.45 16.99 -17.53
C LEU A 737 14.19 18.32 -17.67
N ASP A 738 13.46 19.38 -17.96
CA ASP A 738 13.93 20.75 -17.81
C ASP A 738 13.91 21.16 -16.32
N PRO A 739 15.06 21.47 -15.69
CA PRO A 739 15.14 21.97 -14.32
C PRO A 739 14.26 23.19 -14.04
N GLY A 740 13.98 24.03 -15.05
CA GLY A 740 13.05 25.15 -14.95
C GLY A 740 11.61 24.74 -14.60
N GLN A 741 11.28 23.45 -14.73
CA GLN A 741 10.00 22.88 -14.30
C GLN A 741 9.91 22.60 -12.80
N ASP A 742 10.98 22.79 -12.02
CA ASP A 742 10.94 22.85 -10.56
C ASP A 742 10.29 24.17 -10.11
N ARG A 743 9.01 24.37 -10.46
CA ARG A 743 8.21 25.57 -10.19
C ARG A 743 6.77 25.23 -9.84
N LEU A 744 6.12 26.11 -9.10
CA LEU A 744 4.69 26.02 -8.79
C LEU A 744 3.83 26.60 -9.94
N PRO A 745 2.59 26.09 -10.11
CA PRO A 745 1.64 26.64 -11.09
C PRO A 745 1.20 28.05 -10.74
N ARG A 746 0.69 28.77 -11.75
CA ARG A 746 0.24 30.17 -11.64
C ARG A 746 -0.74 30.39 -10.48
N ARG A 747 -1.67 29.45 -10.24
CA ARG A 747 -2.62 29.46 -9.11
C ARG A 747 -1.97 29.73 -7.75
N PHE A 748 -0.75 29.24 -7.52
CA PHE A 748 -0.07 29.37 -6.24
C PHE A 748 0.87 30.58 -6.16
N VAL A 749 1.25 31.13 -7.32
CA VAL A 749 2.27 32.18 -7.43
C VAL A 749 1.68 33.56 -7.72
N ALA A 750 0.62 33.61 -8.52
CA ALA A 750 -0.01 34.86 -8.95
C ALA A 750 -1.28 35.20 -8.14
N GLU A 751 -1.95 34.20 -7.57
CA GLU A 751 -3.23 34.38 -6.89
C GLU A 751 -3.08 34.20 -5.38
N ALA A 752 -3.38 35.25 -4.63
CA ALA A 752 -3.45 35.21 -3.18
C ALA A 752 -4.65 34.38 -2.70
N LEU A 753 -4.50 33.71 -1.55
CA LEU A 753 -5.62 33.02 -0.90
C LEU A 753 -6.75 34.02 -0.56
N PRO A 754 -8.01 33.72 -0.94
CA PRO A 754 -9.14 34.59 -0.63
C PRO A 754 -9.65 34.42 0.81
N ASP A 755 -9.32 33.30 1.46
CA ASP A 755 -9.88 32.83 2.73
C ASP A 755 -8.81 32.16 3.62
N GLY A 756 -9.26 31.67 4.78
CA GLY A 756 -8.42 30.92 5.73
C GLY A 756 -7.43 31.77 6.54
N PRO A 757 -6.63 31.12 7.39
CA PRO A 757 -5.66 31.78 8.27
C PRO A 757 -4.55 32.52 7.52
N HIS A 758 -4.32 32.18 6.25
CA HIS A 758 -3.28 32.74 5.40
C HIS A 758 -3.86 33.59 4.25
N LYS A 759 -5.06 34.15 4.44
CA LYS A 759 -5.70 35.07 3.48
C LYS A 759 -4.73 36.18 3.05
N GLY A 760 -4.67 36.43 1.75
CA GLY A 760 -3.77 37.41 1.15
C GLY A 760 -2.39 36.87 0.79
N HIS A 761 -2.00 35.68 1.26
CA HIS A 761 -0.71 35.10 0.93
C HIS A 761 -0.71 34.35 -0.42
N ARG A 762 0.42 34.45 -1.12
CA ARG A 762 0.83 33.64 -2.28
C ARG A 762 2.33 33.43 -2.17
N ILE A 763 2.87 32.36 -2.77
CA ILE A 763 4.32 32.19 -2.86
C ILE A 763 4.80 33.04 -4.04
N SER A 764 5.41 34.20 -3.78
CA SER A 764 5.83 35.09 -4.87
C SER A 764 6.85 34.43 -5.81
N ARG A 765 7.10 35.02 -6.98
CA ARG A 765 8.10 34.48 -7.92
C ARG A 765 9.49 34.54 -7.29
N GLU A 766 9.76 35.63 -6.58
CA GLU A 766 10.98 35.89 -5.85
C GLU A 766 11.20 34.85 -4.74
N ASP A 767 10.17 34.57 -3.94
CA ASP A 767 10.23 33.56 -2.88
C ASP A 767 10.46 32.16 -3.44
N MET A 768 9.74 31.81 -4.51
CA MET A 768 9.88 30.52 -5.19
C MET A 768 11.30 30.34 -5.76
N ASP A 769 11.85 31.35 -6.42
CA ASP A 769 13.20 31.29 -6.99
C ASP A 769 14.28 31.25 -5.91
N TYR A 770 14.11 31.99 -4.80
CA TYR A 770 14.99 31.92 -3.64
C TYR A 770 15.01 30.49 -3.05
N MET A 771 13.84 29.94 -2.71
CA MET A 771 13.74 28.59 -2.12
C MET A 771 14.32 27.51 -3.04
N LYS A 772 14.10 27.63 -4.35
CA LYS A 772 14.65 26.71 -5.36
C LYS A 772 16.17 26.76 -5.40
N GLN A 773 16.77 27.95 -5.42
CA GLN A 773 18.23 28.09 -5.48
C GLN A 773 18.90 27.66 -4.18
N ASP A 774 18.31 27.97 -3.03
CA ASP A 774 18.79 27.46 -1.73
C ASP A 774 18.73 25.92 -1.71
N TYR A 775 17.62 25.33 -2.15
CA TYR A 775 17.49 23.88 -2.27
C TYR A 775 18.53 23.24 -3.20
N TYR A 776 18.81 23.83 -4.37
CA TYR A 776 19.88 23.34 -5.25
C TYR A 776 21.25 23.40 -4.58
N SER A 777 21.51 24.45 -3.81
CA SER A 777 22.74 24.55 -3.02
C SER A 777 22.84 23.44 -1.97
N GLN A 778 21.77 23.20 -1.19
CA GLN A 778 21.72 22.11 -0.19
C GLN A 778 21.95 20.74 -0.84
N ARG A 779 21.42 20.54 -2.05
CA ARG A 779 21.57 19.30 -2.83
C ARG A 779 22.98 19.09 -3.40
N GLY A 780 23.84 20.09 -3.35
CA GLY A 780 25.12 20.06 -4.07
C GLY A 780 24.92 20.01 -5.59
N TRP A 781 23.96 20.76 -6.10
CA TRP A 781 23.65 20.92 -7.51
C TRP A 781 24.13 22.30 -8.00
N SER A 782 24.35 22.43 -9.31
CA SER A 782 24.57 23.74 -9.93
C SER A 782 23.32 24.61 -9.84
N LYS A 783 23.44 25.92 -10.11
CA LYS A 783 22.30 26.85 -10.21
C LYS A 783 21.24 26.44 -11.26
N LYS A 784 21.64 25.56 -12.20
CA LYS A 784 20.76 24.96 -13.21
C LYS A 784 20.11 23.66 -12.72
N GLY A 785 20.24 23.28 -11.46
CA GLY A 785 19.64 22.07 -10.89
C GLY A 785 20.23 20.76 -11.42
N ILE A 786 21.51 20.78 -11.80
CA ILE A 786 22.27 19.60 -12.27
C ILE A 786 23.19 19.15 -11.13
N PRO A 787 23.16 17.86 -10.71
CA PRO A 787 24.10 17.33 -9.72
C PRO A 787 25.56 17.62 -10.08
N MET A 788 26.34 18.10 -9.11
CA MET A 788 27.78 18.33 -9.31
C MET A 788 28.56 17.01 -9.27
N GLU A 789 29.63 16.91 -10.06
CA GLU A 789 30.49 15.72 -10.08
C GLU A 789 31.10 15.41 -8.70
N SER A 790 31.43 16.44 -7.92
CA SER A 790 31.90 16.28 -6.53
C SER A 790 30.85 15.60 -5.64
N THR A 791 29.57 15.92 -5.83
CA THR A 791 28.44 15.29 -5.13
C THR A 791 28.27 13.83 -5.56
N LEU A 792 28.29 13.56 -6.87
CA LEU A 792 28.15 12.21 -7.41
C LEU A 792 29.30 11.29 -6.95
N LYS A 793 30.54 11.78 -6.98
CA LYS A 793 31.73 11.06 -6.51
C LYS A 793 31.68 10.79 -5.00
N ARG A 794 31.29 11.78 -4.18
CA ARG A 794 31.13 11.61 -2.72
C ARG A 794 30.10 10.52 -2.38
N LEU A 795 29.01 10.48 -3.15
CA LEU A 795 27.93 9.50 -2.94
C LEU A 795 28.21 8.15 -3.60
N GLY A 796 29.22 8.04 -4.46
CA GLY A 796 29.45 6.86 -5.29
C GLY A 796 28.23 6.54 -6.16
N VAL A 797 27.72 7.56 -6.87
CA VAL A 797 26.68 7.39 -7.89
C VAL A 797 27.35 7.08 -9.22
N GLU A 798 27.50 5.79 -9.50
CA GLU A 798 28.00 5.29 -10.77
C GLU A 798 26.90 5.44 -11.84
N HIS A 799 27.14 6.19 -12.91
CA HIS A 799 26.13 6.49 -13.95
C HIS A 799 26.61 6.24 -15.38
N ASN A 800 27.85 5.77 -15.53
CA ASN A 800 28.53 5.51 -16.82
C ASN A 800 28.65 4.01 -17.17
N GLU A 801 28.33 3.10 -16.23
CA GLU A 801 28.38 1.64 -16.43
C GLU A 801 27.11 0.99 -15.85
N PRO A 802 26.52 -0.04 -16.50
CA PRO A 802 25.34 -0.76 -16.00
C PRO A 802 25.69 -1.70 -14.81
N TYR A 803 24.77 -1.92 -13.86
CA TYR A 803 24.98 -2.83 -12.72
C TYR A 803 24.58 -4.29 -12.98
N ILE A 804 23.92 -4.56 -14.11
CA ILE A 804 23.48 -5.88 -14.52
C ILE A 804 23.99 -6.09 -15.96
N GLU A 805 24.66 -7.22 -16.18
CA GLU A 805 25.05 -7.72 -17.50
C GLU A 805 23.84 -8.25 -18.29
#